data_AF-A0A9D5UP94-F1
#
_entry.id   AF-A0A9D5UP94-F1
#
_cell.length_a   1.000
_cell.length_b   1.000
_cell.length_c   1.000
_cell.angle_alpha   90.00
_cell.angle_beta   90.00
_cell.angle_gamma   90.00
#
_symmetry.space_group_name_H-M   'P 1'
#
loop_
_entity.id
_entity.type
_entity.pdbx_description
1 polymer ?
#
loop_
_entity_poly.entity_id
_entity_poly.type
_entity_poly.pdbx_seq_one_letter_code
_entity_poly.pdbx_strand_id
1 'polypeptide(L)'
;MNRAGNCYEYVVSGLMAGSTYFLASLVFLFRTLIFGIAFSGLASSFSSFSSSYPSLFLVAEATDFTEEAPGWVENLDASGTSKMQGPVCRGSFIWQEATDKSITGKIRILADKAERSEGFLEFSGGVQMLVGNITINSDNALYEEKLKRVRLSGSVELSSPQIIARGFDATYQKTDSADKGSEQNSDYSIELTQGVFSQPDSNIHGIGSSVTYKDSVIIIKDAEVSFCDPYEDTWHISGREIRLNLATMQGLARGAKFNVGNRPILYLGYVPFPLGEKRQSGFLAPNFNYNSHNGFTYSQPVYLNIAANYDSTLYPQFLQKQGFLWEQDFRWLTAAGTGSLGIGYIHKDAVFGDARGAQYFKFSSVVSNGWSGEIDWAAISDKNYFRDLPSVIPSSGDFALPRSAHIRYANKWVDWIFGLRDYQFIALNEEDFIAPYINLPYARLSLYTNSATSGLYLKNSVDYSSFKLDQDNNTITTTNDGTLGEVEILSGENSRLHNELTLGWQAPFRWGQIHSRLNWQLLDYQINEELLNRHNIKNNGAISRNYYYFDTDASLVFSRPIKNALCDCYLTFEPRIYGLTSRQDASASATDLFARFAQRGFFDTTPGRIDYDYLFTQRRFRGLDRYVGEERFSVGLESRLLDLQGKGVYAFRVGSIVSESIKPINSPSEYFTNTTNPWAMDLSFNFGQRNFFRLDVAGASDELDSYGLTFSHANNKKSGVSIIYRNQEREFYQEQGHQLANNFAWYIVPRWSLVGGWRYNLSTNKLTNSVAGFGYENCCFKGLAGFFNKSNGNRQDSGVTLQFSFTPLGSIGSNSNTGFATLNSGRIEDIYSEFR
;
A
#
# COMPACT_ATOMS: atom_id res chain seq x y z
N MET A 1 56.74 1.78 -30.62
CA MET A 1 56.19 2.03 -31.96
C MET A 1 55.98 0.70 -32.67
N ASN A 2 54.77 0.53 -33.24
CA ASN A 2 54.32 -0.51 -34.17
C ASN A 2 54.22 -1.98 -33.70
N ARG A 3 53.22 -2.26 -32.84
CA ARG A 3 52.32 -3.43 -32.90
C ARG A 3 51.35 -3.40 -31.69
N ALA A 4 50.37 -2.49 -31.72
CA ALA A 4 49.29 -2.43 -30.73
C ALA A 4 48.00 -1.82 -31.31
N GLY A 5 47.75 -2.03 -32.61
CA GLY A 5 46.64 -1.41 -33.35
C GLY A 5 45.45 -2.31 -33.66
N ASN A 6 45.57 -3.64 -33.56
CA ASN A 6 44.56 -4.55 -34.14
C ASN A 6 43.79 -5.42 -33.13
N CYS A 7 43.94 -5.22 -31.81
CA CYS A 7 43.13 -5.93 -30.80
C CYS A 7 41.91 -5.14 -30.29
N TYR A 8 41.80 -3.84 -30.60
CA TYR A 8 40.71 -3.00 -30.10
C TYR A 8 39.41 -3.13 -30.93
N GLU A 9 39.50 -3.51 -32.21
CA GLU A 9 38.30 -3.67 -33.08
C GLU A 9 37.61 -5.04 -32.97
N TYR A 10 38.29 -6.09 -32.51
CA TYR A 10 37.69 -7.43 -32.39
C TYR A 10 36.91 -7.65 -31.08
N VAL A 11 37.24 -6.93 -30.00
CA VAL A 11 36.55 -7.08 -28.70
C VAL A 11 35.26 -6.23 -28.65
N VAL A 12 35.25 -5.07 -29.29
CA VAL A 12 34.07 -4.17 -29.32
C VAL A 12 33.01 -4.67 -30.32
N SER A 13 33.42 -5.33 -31.42
CA SER A 13 32.49 -5.97 -32.36
C SER A 13 31.88 -7.28 -31.83
N GLY A 14 32.64 -8.05 -31.04
CA GLY A 14 32.16 -9.28 -30.38
C GLY A 14 31.08 -9.05 -29.31
N LEU A 15 31.19 -7.97 -28.52
CA LEU A 15 30.23 -7.62 -27.46
C LEU A 15 28.93 -6.98 -27.99
N MET A 16 28.98 -6.30 -29.15
CA MET A 16 27.78 -5.76 -29.81
C MET A 16 27.04 -6.82 -30.65
N ALA A 17 27.74 -7.81 -31.20
CA ALA A 17 27.10 -8.94 -31.88
C ALA A 17 26.44 -9.91 -30.86
N GLY A 18 27.10 -10.22 -29.74
CA GLY A 18 26.53 -11.10 -28.72
C GLY A 18 25.23 -10.58 -28.09
N SER A 19 25.10 -9.26 -27.88
CA SER A 19 23.89 -8.65 -27.30
C SER A 19 22.71 -8.58 -28.27
N THR A 20 22.96 -8.38 -29.57
CA THR A 20 21.91 -8.34 -30.59
C THR A 20 21.38 -9.73 -30.96
N TYR A 21 22.26 -10.75 -31.02
CA TYR A 21 21.82 -12.14 -31.24
C TYR A 21 21.12 -12.74 -30.02
N PHE A 22 21.50 -12.37 -28.79
CA PHE A 22 20.80 -12.79 -27.56
C PHE A 22 19.41 -12.17 -27.45
N LEU A 23 19.27 -10.87 -27.75
CA LEU A 23 17.97 -10.18 -27.82
C LEU A 23 17.08 -10.72 -28.95
N ALA A 24 17.63 -11.02 -30.12
CA ALA A 24 16.87 -11.62 -31.23
C ALA A 24 16.41 -13.06 -30.91
N SER A 25 17.25 -13.84 -30.22
CA SER A 25 16.92 -15.22 -29.81
C SER A 25 15.87 -15.25 -28.69
N LEU A 26 15.91 -14.30 -27.76
CA LEU A 26 14.88 -14.15 -26.72
C LEU A 26 13.53 -13.70 -27.31
N VAL A 27 13.54 -12.82 -28.31
CA VAL A 27 12.34 -12.39 -29.03
C VAL A 27 11.75 -13.51 -29.90
N PHE A 28 12.59 -14.40 -30.45
CA PHE A 28 12.13 -15.57 -31.21
C PHE A 28 11.56 -16.68 -30.32
N LEU A 29 12.15 -16.91 -29.14
CA LEU A 29 11.62 -17.80 -28.09
C LEU A 29 10.31 -17.27 -27.49
N PHE A 30 10.16 -15.95 -27.31
CA PHE A 30 8.90 -15.34 -26.87
C PHE A 30 7.80 -15.37 -27.93
N ARG A 31 8.13 -15.26 -29.23
CA ARG A 31 7.14 -15.41 -30.31
C ARG A 31 6.61 -16.84 -30.45
N THR A 32 7.42 -17.85 -30.15
CA THR A 32 7.02 -19.26 -30.21
C THR A 32 6.21 -19.69 -28.98
N LEU A 33 6.44 -19.09 -27.81
CA LEU A 33 5.64 -19.36 -26.61
C LEU A 33 4.25 -18.70 -26.62
N ILE A 34 4.10 -17.54 -27.27
CA ILE A 34 2.81 -16.81 -27.34
C ILE A 34 1.88 -17.36 -28.43
N PHE A 35 2.39 -18.12 -29.42
CA PHE A 35 1.59 -18.71 -30.49
C PHE A 35 1.17 -20.18 -30.27
N GLY A 36 1.55 -20.80 -29.14
CA GLY A 36 1.33 -22.23 -28.88
C GLY A 36 0.01 -22.60 -28.18
N ILE A 37 -0.80 -21.63 -27.73
CA ILE A 37 -2.03 -21.93 -26.97
C ILE A 37 -3.14 -20.98 -27.41
N ALA A 38 -3.89 -21.35 -28.47
CA ALA A 38 -5.33 -21.10 -28.62
C ALA A 38 -5.84 -21.46 -30.03
N PHE A 39 -6.81 -22.38 -30.05
CA PHE A 39 -7.93 -22.49 -30.99
C PHE A 39 -7.68 -22.99 -32.42
N SER A 40 -7.76 -24.32 -32.56
CA SER A 40 -8.37 -24.96 -33.71
C SER A 40 -9.77 -25.48 -33.33
N GLY A 41 -10.78 -25.19 -34.16
CA GLY A 41 -12.02 -25.96 -34.21
C GLY A 41 -13.33 -25.16 -34.12
N LEU A 42 -13.97 -25.00 -35.29
CA LEU A 42 -15.43 -24.92 -35.53
C LEU A 42 -16.15 -23.61 -35.13
N ALA A 43 -17.02 -23.00 -35.93
CA ALA A 43 -17.47 -23.22 -37.29
C ALA A 43 -18.10 -21.91 -37.82
N SER A 44 -17.87 -21.68 -39.12
CA SER A 44 -18.46 -20.65 -39.96
C SER A 44 -19.91 -20.94 -40.35
N SER A 45 -20.73 -19.89 -40.48
CA SER A 45 -21.83 -19.65 -41.46
C SER A 45 -22.83 -18.67 -40.80
N PHE A 46 -23.25 -17.54 -41.35
CA PHE A 46 -23.80 -17.28 -42.68
C PHE A 46 -23.56 -15.83 -43.13
N SER A 47 -23.57 -15.66 -44.45
CA SER A 47 -23.37 -14.45 -45.23
C SER A 47 -24.56 -13.49 -45.26
N SER A 48 -24.24 -12.19 -45.26
CA SER A 48 -24.85 -11.05 -45.99
C SER A 48 -26.24 -11.19 -46.61
N PHE A 49 -27.13 -10.23 -46.32
CA PHE A 49 -28.06 -9.67 -47.31
C PHE A 49 -28.43 -8.21 -46.96
N SER A 50 -28.93 -7.53 -47.99
CA SER A 50 -28.91 -6.10 -48.30
C SER A 50 -29.92 -5.18 -47.60
N SER A 51 -29.59 -3.88 -47.70
CA SER A 51 -30.42 -2.68 -47.53
C SER A 51 -31.88 -2.75 -48.01
N SER A 52 -32.81 -2.13 -47.27
CA SER A 52 -33.87 -1.25 -47.82
C SER A 52 -34.61 -0.44 -46.73
N TYR A 53 -34.76 0.86 -47.03
CA TYR A 53 -35.67 1.93 -46.58
C TYR A 53 -36.49 1.86 -45.26
N PRO A 54 -36.56 2.97 -44.51
CA PRO A 54 -37.39 3.10 -43.33
C PRO A 54 -38.86 3.33 -43.71
N SER A 55 -39.75 2.56 -43.09
CA SER A 55 -41.18 2.87 -43.04
C SER A 55 -41.43 3.82 -41.88
N LEU A 56 -42.00 4.98 -42.22
CA LEU A 56 -42.49 5.99 -41.30
C LEU A 56 -43.67 5.40 -40.50
N PHE A 57 -43.42 4.98 -39.26
CA PHE A 57 -44.48 4.80 -38.27
C PHE A 57 -44.43 6.02 -37.34
N LEU A 58 -45.34 6.96 -37.60
CA LEU A 58 -45.76 7.97 -36.61
C LEU A 58 -46.53 7.22 -35.53
N VAL A 59 -45.83 6.77 -34.50
CA VAL A 59 -46.43 6.54 -33.19
C VAL A 59 -46.42 7.91 -32.52
N ALA A 60 -47.60 8.48 -32.33
CA ALA A 60 -47.76 9.58 -31.39
C ALA A 60 -47.52 9.00 -30.00
N GLU A 61 -46.30 9.16 -29.48
CA GLU A 61 -46.05 9.04 -28.05
C GLU A 61 -46.80 10.19 -27.38
N ALA A 62 -47.86 9.84 -26.65
CA ALA A 62 -48.17 10.61 -25.45
C ALA A 62 -46.89 10.56 -24.61
N THR A 63 -46.43 11.73 -24.14
CA THR A 63 -45.32 11.87 -23.20
C THR A 63 -45.64 11.10 -21.93
N ASP A 64 -45.31 9.81 -21.91
CA ASP A 64 -45.21 9.03 -20.70
C ASP A 64 -44.02 9.58 -19.91
N PHE A 65 -44.27 9.89 -18.66
CA PHE A 65 -43.29 10.37 -17.70
C PHE A 65 -42.22 9.28 -17.54
N THR A 66 -41.08 9.39 -18.22
CA THR A 66 -40.00 8.43 -18.03
C THR A 66 -39.45 8.63 -16.61
N GLU A 67 -39.35 7.55 -15.83
CA GLU A 67 -38.72 7.52 -14.49
C GLU A 67 -37.21 7.87 -14.53
N GLU A 68 -36.70 8.33 -15.67
CA GLU A 68 -35.29 8.63 -15.88
C GLU A 68 -34.86 9.85 -15.05
N ALA A 69 -33.72 9.72 -14.37
CA ALA A 69 -33.13 10.80 -13.59
C ALA A 69 -32.75 11.98 -14.52
N PRO A 70 -33.16 13.22 -14.20
CA PRO A 70 -32.99 14.35 -15.10
C PRO A 70 -31.51 14.75 -15.27
N GLY A 71 -31.16 15.20 -16.47
CA GLY A 71 -29.81 15.70 -16.78
C GLY A 71 -28.74 14.62 -17.01
N TRP A 72 -29.10 13.33 -17.09
CA TRP A 72 -28.14 12.26 -17.38
C TRP A 72 -27.65 12.30 -18.83
N VAL A 73 -26.33 12.20 -19.04
CA VAL A 73 -25.71 12.15 -20.37
C VAL A 73 -24.75 10.96 -20.46
N GLU A 74 -24.98 10.08 -21.43
CA GLU A 74 -24.09 8.94 -21.73
C GLU A 74 -22.89 9.36 -22.61
N ASN A 75 -21.72 8.75 -22.39
CA ASN A 75 -20.53 8.78 -23.26
C ASN A 75 -20.11 10.17 -23.83
N LEU A 76 -19.27 10.90 -23.07
CA LEU A 76 -18.73 12.20 -23.49
C LEU A 76 -17.38 12.13 -24.25
N ASP A 77 -17.37 12.58 -25.53
CA ASP A 77 -16.36 13.44 -26.17
C ASP A 77 -16.82 13.95 -27.58
N ALA A 78 -16.38 15.09 -28.16
CA ALA A 78 -15.12 15.83 -28.07
C ALA A 78 -15.29 17.36 -27.92
N SER A 79 -15.11 17.86 -26.69
CA SER A 79 -14.50 19.15 -26.30
C SER A 79 -14.81 19.69 -24.87
N GLY A 80 -15.53 19.07 -23.91
CA GLY A 80 -16.23 17.79 -23.77
C GLY A 80 -15.39 16.61 -23.28
N THR A 81 -14.13 16.81 -22.86
CA THR A 81 -13.21 15.69 -22.59
C THR A 81 -13.47 14.98 -21.27
N SER A 82 -14.26 13.90 -21.30
CA SER A 82 -14.06 12.77 -20.38
C SER A 82 -12.91 11.91 -20.90
N LYS A 83 -11.91 11.66 -20.06
CA LYS A 83 -11.02 10.51 -20.30
C LYS A 83 -11.81 9.29 -19.83
N MET A 84 -12.08 8.33 -20.70
CA MET A 84 -12.30 6.95 -20.26
C MET A 84 -11.10 6.51 -19.41
N GLN A 85 -11.22 6.68 -18.09
CA GLN A 85 -10.31 6.14 -17.10
C GLN A 85 -11.10 5.33 -16.05
N GLY A 86 -12.01 4.45 -16.49
CA GLY A 86 -12.67 3.50 -15.57
C GLY A 86 -13.93 2.85 -16.17
N PRO A 87 -14.18 1.55 -15.95
CA PRO A 87 -15.38 0.85 -16.45
C PRO A 87 -16.61 0.99 -15.52
N VAL A 88 -16.81 2.13 -14.85
CA VAL A 88 -17.62 2.13 -13.62
C VAL A 88 -19.02 2.76 -13.78
N CYS A 89 -19.16 3.99 -14.32
CA CYS A 89 -20.46 4.61 -14.67
C CYS A 89 -20.59 4.82 -16.19
N ARG A 90 -21.81 4.78 -16.78
CA ARG A 90 -22.02 5.01 -18.24
C ARG A 90 -22.07 6.50 -18.62
N GLY A 91 -22.25 7.38 -17.64
CA GLY A 91 -22.48 8.81 -17.86
C GLY A 91 -22.28 9.64 -16.61
N SER A 92 -22.74 10.89 -16.69
CA SER A 92 -22.75 11.87 -15.59
C SER A 92 -23.95 12.79 -15.71
N PHE A 93 -24.40 13.36 -14.59
CA PHE A 93 -25.43 14.40 -14.60
C PHE A 93 -24.84 15.76 -14.98
N ILE A 94 -25.44 16.40 -16.00
CA ILE A 94 -25.05 17.71 -16.50
C ILE A 94 -26.25 18.64 -16.39
N TRP A 95 -26.04 19.81 -15.81
CA TRP A 95 -27.05 20.87 -15.74
C TRP A 95 -26.85 21.88 -16.87
N GLN A 96 -27.92 22.53 -17.31
CA GLN A 96 -27.83 23.58 -18.32
C GLN A 96 -27.57 24.94 -17.67
N GLU A 97 -26.51 25.62 -18.13
CA GLU A 97 -26.15 26.94 -17.62
C GLU A 97 -27.14 28.03 -18.06
N ALA A 98 -27.61 28.83 -17.10
CA ALA A 98 -28.52 29.93 -17.39
C ALA A 98 -27.84 30.93 -18.35
N THR A 99 -28.51 31.24 -19.46
CA THR A 99 -28.00 32.07 -20.55
C THR A 99 -27.83 33.55 -20.18
N ASP A 100 -28.40 34.01 -19.06
CA ASP A 100 -28.35 35.40 -18.62
C ASP A 100 -28.05 35.53 -17.12
N LYS A 101 -26.76 35.67 -16.77
CA LYS A 101 -26.27 35.84 -15.38
C LYS A 101 -26.44 37.26 -14.83
N SER A 102 -27.04 38.19 -15.58
CA SER A 102 -27.04 39.62 -15.26
C SER A 102 -28.08 40.06 -14.22
N ILE A 103 -28.88 39.14 -13.68
CA ILE A 103 -30.07 39.46 -12.87
C ILE A 103 -29.99 38.81 -11.49
N THR A 104 -29.23 39.40 -10.59
CA THR A 104 -29.26 39.04 -9.15
C THR A 104 -30.40 39.78 -8.45
N GLY A 105 -31.28 39.04 -7.77
CA GLY A 105 -32.31 39.59 -6.86
C GLY A 105 -33.69 39.90 -7.43
N LYS A 106 -33.99 39.57 -8.70
CA LYS A 106 -35.33 39.70 -9.30
C LYS A 106 -35.81 38.35 -9.84
N ILE A 107 -37.13 38.10 -9.74
CA ILE A 107 -37.78 36.99 -10.44
C ILE A 107 -38.13 37.46 -11.84
N ARG A 108 -37.73 36.70 -12.87
CA ARG A 108 -38.09 36.96 -14.26
C ARG A 108 -38.90 35.77 -14.79
N ILE A 109 -40.06 36.02 -15.37
CA ILE A 109 -40.89 35.00 -16.01
C ILE A 109 -41.02 35.38 -17.48
N LEU A 110 -40.62 34.48 -18.37
CA LEU A 110 -40.79 34.54 -19.81
C LEU A 110 -41.89 33.58 -20.20
N ALA A 111 -42.78 33.97 -21.11
CA ALA A 111 -43.86 33.14 -21.63
C ALA A 111 -44.37 33.72 -22.95
N ASP A 112 -45.05 32.92 -23.76
CA ASP A 112 -45.68 33.35 -25.00
C ASP A 112 -46.87 34.29 -24.73
N LYS A 113 -47.62 34.03 -23.67
CA LYS A 113 -48.79 34.81 -23.26
C LYS A 113 -48.76 35.11 -21.76
N ALA A 114 -49.11 36.34 -21.40
CA ALA A 114 -49.31 36.77 -20.02
C ALA A 114 -50.64 37.52 -19.88
N GLU A 115 -51.51 37.06 -18.98
CA GLU A 115 -52.79 37.68 -18.65
C GLU A 115 -52.85 38.05 -17.17
N ARG A 116 -53.44 39.20 -16.86
CA ARG A 116 -53.57 39.70 -15.48
C ARG A 116 -55.04 39.69 -15.08
N SER A 117 -55.34 38.96 -14.02
CA SER A 117 -56.64 38.93 -13.34
C SER A 117 -56.51 39.59 -11.96
N GLU A 118 -57.63 39.84 -11.27
CA GLU A 118 -57.62 40.54 -9.99
C GLU A 118 -56.85 39.74 -8.91
N GLY A 119 -55.60 40.13 -8.65
CA GLY A 119 -54.69 39.48 -7.69
C GLY A 119 -53.91 38.28 -8.21
N PHE A 120 -54.03 37.95 -9.51
CA PHE A 120 -53.34 36.84 -10.17
C PHE A 120 -52.71 37.25 -11.50
N LEU A 121 -51.57 36.66 -11.82
CA LEU A 121 -50.90 36.79 -13.12
C LEU A 121 -50.72 35.39 -13.71
N GLU A 122 -51.37 35.12 -14.84
CA GLU A 122 -51.32 33.85 -15.56
C GLU A 122 -50.37 33.95 -16.75
N PHE A 123 -49.46 32.98 -16.85
CA PHE A 123 -48.50 32.84 -17.93
C PHE A 123 -48.72 31.48 -18.60
N SER A 124 -48.77 31.45 -19.93
CA SER A 124 -48.97 30.22 -20.70
C SER A 124 -48.14 30.23 -21.98
N GLY A 125 -47.74 29.03 -22.41
CA GLY A 125 -46.92 28.81 -23.60
C GLY A 125 -45.43 29.00 -23.30
N GLY A 126 -44.70 27.88 -23.16
CA GLY A 126 -43.25 27.87 -22.99
C GLY A 126 -42.76 28.73 -21.83
N VAL A 127 -43.32 28.55 -20.64
CA VAL A 127 -42.98 29.38 -19.48
C VAL A 127 -41.57 29.06 -18.99
N GLN A 128 -40.73 30.07 -18.86
CA GLN A 128 -39.41 29.99 -18.25
C GLN A 128 -39.27 31.02 -17.14
N MET A 129 -39.13 30.54 -15.91
CA MET A 129 -38.92 31.34 -14.71
C MET A 129 -37.45 31.27 -14.28
N LEU A 130 -36.84 32.45 -14.09
CA LEU A 130 -35.46 32.61 -13.65
C LEU A 130 -35.45 33.25 -12.25
N VAL A 131 -34.80 32.56 -11.30
CA VAL A 131 -34.62 33.03 -9.91
C VAL A 131 -33.16 32.83 -9.50
N GLY A 132 -32.34 33.89 -9.57
CA GLY A 132 -30.91 33.79 -9.32
C GLY A 132 -30.23 32.86 -10.33
N ASN A 133 -29.64 31.76 -9.85
CA ASN A 133 -29.01 30.72 -10.70
C ASN A 133 -29.95 29.52 -10.99
N ILE A 134 -31.23 29.62 -10.65
CA ILE A 134 -32.22 28.57 -10.89
C ILE A 134 -33.08 28.94 -12.08
N THR A 135 -33.23 27.98 -12.99
CA THR A 135 -34.18 28.04 -14.10
C THR A 135 -35.29 27.03 -13.84
N ILE A 136 -36.55 27.44 -13.98
CA ILE A 136 -37.72 26.57 -13.89
C ILE A 136 -38.53 26.73 -15.17
N ASN A 137 -38.65 25.66 -15.96
CA ASN A 137 -39.47 25.62 -17.17
C ASN A 137 -40.81 24.93 -16.87
N SER A 138 -41.90 25.38 -17.48
CA SER A 138 -43.22 24.74 -17.41
C SER A 138 -44.13 25.16 -18.57
N ASP A 139 -45.27 24.49 -18.74
CA ASP A 139 -46.28 24.86 -19.74
C ASP A 139 -47.06 26.12 -19.32
N ASN A 140 -47.38 26.21 -18.03
CA ASN A 140 -48.13 27.30 -17.43
C ASN A 140 -47.54 27.73 -16.08
N ALA A 141 -47.74 29.00 -15.72
CA ALA A 141 -47.46 29.50 -14.38
C ALA A 141 -48.53 30.50 -13.91
N LEU A 142 -48.91 30.39 -12.65
CA LEU A 142 -49.85 31.27 -11.96
C LEU A 142 -49.13 31.96 -10.80
N TYR A 143 -48.95 33.27 -10.88
CA TYR A 143 -48.42 34.07 -9.78
C TYR A 143 -49.55 34.68 -8.94
N GLU A 144 -49.59 34.31 -7.67
CA GLU A 144 -50.56 34.76 -6.67
C GLU A 144 -49.97 35.96 -5.89
N GLU A 145 -50.42 37.18 -6.21
CA GLU A 145 -49.76 38.40 -5.72
C GLU A 145 -49.82 38.55 -4.19
N LYS A 146 -50.96 38.20 -3.58
CA LYS A 146 -51.16 38.28 -2.13
C LYS A 146 -50.24 37.34 -1.36
N LEU A 147 -49.96 36.16 -1.94
CA LEU A 147 -49.18 35.11 -1.29
C LEU A 147 -47.70 35.11 -1.72
N LYS A 148 -47.33 35.97 -2.67
CA LYS A 148 -45.99 36.01 -3.31
C LYS A 148 -45.53 34.61 -3.73
N ARG A 149 -46.45 33.84 -4.32
CA ARG A 149 -46.29 32.43 -4.66
C ARG A 149 -46.47 32.26 -6.16
N VAL A 150 -45.62 31.46 -6.80
CA VAL A 150 -45.81 31.03 -8.19
C VAL A 150 -46.13 29.54 -8.18
N ARG A 151 -47.25 29.15 -8.79
CA ARG A 151 -47.55 27.75 -9.10
C ARG A 151 -47.21 27.52 -10.57
N LEU A 152 -46.37 26.53 -10.84
CA LEU A 152 -46.02 26.09 -12.18
C LEU A 152 -46.67 24.73 -12.40
N SER A 153 -47.23 24.50 -13.58
CA SER A 153 -47.94 23.27 -13.93
C SER A 153 -47.71 22.91 -15.38
N GLY A 154 -47.66 21.61 -15.66
CA GLY A 154 -47.39 21.07 -16.99
C GLY A 154 -45.88 20.96 -17.24
N SER A 155 -45.38 19.73 -17.17
CA SER A 155 -43.98 19.35 -17.42
C SER A 155 -42.95 20.28 -16.75
N VAL A 156 -42.99 20.37 -15.42
CA VAL A 156 -42.10 21.29 -14.70
C VAL A 156 -40.69 20.72 -14.63
N GLU A 157 -39.70 21.49 -15.10
CA GLU A 157 -38.28 21.15 -15.02
C GLU A 157 -37.52 22.26 -14.30
N LEU A 158 -36.88 21.91 -13.19
CA LEU A 158 -35.97 22.76 -12.43
C LEU A 158 -34.53 22.38 -12.77
N SER A 159 -33.71 23.38 -13.12
CA SER A 159 -32.30 23.21 -13.41
C SER A 159 -31.46 24.25 -12.66
N SER A 160 -30.43 23.77 -11.97
CA SER A 160 -29.41 24.56 -11.29
C SER A 160 -28.12 23.74 -11.15
N PRO A 161 -26.97 24.37 -10.80
CA PRO A 161 -25.75 23.62 -10.50
C PRO A 161 -25.91 22.63 -9.34
N GLN A 162 -26.85 22.91 -8.42
CA GLN A 162 -27.01 22.20 -7.15
C GLN A 162 -28.11 21.15 -7.16
N ILE A 163 -29.03 21.19 -8.13
CA ILE A 163 -30.13 20.23 -8.27
C ILE A 163 -30.72 20.37 -9.67
N ILE A 164 -31.04 19.23 -10.28
CA ILE A 164 -31.89 19.11 -11.45
C ILE A 164 -33.12 18.29 -11.02
N ALA A 165 -34.33 18.75 -11.29
CA ALA A 165 -35.55 18.06 -10.88
C ALA A 165 -36.66 18.19 -11.92
N ARG A 166 -37.50 17.16 -12.05
CA ARG A 166 -38.71 17.14 -12.88
C ARG A 166 -39.92 16.75 -12.06
N GLY A 167 -41.08 17.35 -12.32
CA GLY A 167 -42.34 17.10 -11.61
C GLY A 167 -43.56 17.54 -12.43
N PHE A 168 -44.75 17.13 -12.00
CA PHE A 168 -46.01 17.54 -12.66
C PHE A 168 -46.36 19.00 -12.34
N ASP A 169 -46.26 19.37 -11.07
CA ASP A 169 -46.47 20.72 -10.57
C ASP A 169 -45.29 21.15 -9.71
N ALA A 170 -45.04 22.46 -9.65
CA ALA A 170 -44.13 23.04 -8.68
C ALA A 170 -44.73 24.28 -8.04
N THR A 171 -44.40 24.49 -6.77
CA THR A 171 -44.73 25.73 -6.06
C THR A 171 -43.44 26.41 -5.66
N TYR A 172 -43.21 27.62 -6.19
CA TYR A 172 -42.20 28.54 -5.70
C TYR A 172 -42.84 29.48 -4.69
N GLN A 173 -42.25 29.59 -3.50
CA GLN A 173 -42.67 30.55 -2.49
C GLN A 173 -41.45 31.26 -1.90
N LYS A 174 -41.50 32.61 -1.90
CA LYS A 174 -40.54 33.42 -1.16
C LYS A 174 -40.86 33.32 0.32
N THR A 175 -39.89 32.92 1.13
CA THR A 175 -40.01 32.86 2.58
C THR A 175 -39.53 34.20 3.13
N ASP A 176 -40.43 34.96 3.74
CA ASP A 176 -40.03 36.15 4.49
C ASP A 176 -39.44 35.63 5.83
N SER A 177 -38.11 35.46 5.90
CA SER A 177 -37.43 35.11 7.15
C SER A 177 -37.49 36.31 8.09
N ALA A 178 -38.39 36.23 9.08
CA ALA A 178 -38.68 37.28 10.06
C ALA A 178 -37.57 37.46 11.12
N ASP A 179 -36.38 36.91 10.95
CA ASP A 179 -35.30 37.05 11.93
C ASP A 179 -33.90 37.03 11.30
N LYS A 180 -33.10 38.05 11.68
CA LYS A 180 -31.65 38.26 11.43
C LYS A 180 -31.24 38.94 10.11
N GLY A 181 -31.29 40.28 10.10
CA GLY A 181 -30.16 41.20 9.91
C GLY A 181 -29.09 41.00 8.80
N SER A 182 -29.25 40.11 7.83
CA SER A 182 -28.34 39.95 6.69
C SER A 182 -29.09 40.13 5.39
N GLU A 183 -28.86 41.26 4.73
CA GLU A 183 -29.60 41.77 3.57
C GLU A 183 -29.26 41.06 2.24
N GLN A 184 -28.77 39.81 2.26
CA GLN A 184 -28.28 39.12 1.05
C GLN A 184 -28.80 37.71 0.77
N ASN A 185 -29.59 37.08 1.64
CA ASN A 185 -30.26 35.81 1.33
C ASN A 185 -31.78 35.96 1.38
N SER A 186 -32.42 36.08 0.23
CA SER A 186 -33.85 35.81 0.12
C SER A 186 -34.08 34.30 0.18
N ASP A 187 -34.49 33.77 1.33
CA ASP A 187 -34.84 32.37 1.49
C ASP A 187 -36.08 32.06 0.62
N TYR A 188 -35.93 31.19 -0.38
CA TYR A 188 -37.05 30.69 -1.18
C TYR A 188 -37.16 29.18 -1.00
N SER A 189 -38.36 28.66 -1.23
CA SER A 189 -38.61 27.22 -1.29
C SER A 189 -39.26 26.88 -2.61
N ILE A 190 -38.78 25.82 -3.25
CA ILE A 190 -39.39 25.24 -4.45
C ILE A 190 -39.80 23.82 -4.10
N GLU A 191 -41.08 23.52 -4.17
CA GLU A 191 -41.62 22.18 -3.91
C GLU A 191 -42.21 21.62 -5.21
N LEU A 192 -41.70 20.48 -5.68
CA LEU A 192 -42.23 19.70 -6.80
C LEU A 192 -43.05 18.53 -6.27
N THR A 193 -44.23 18.28 -6.86
CA THR A 193 -45.05 17.09 -6.60
C THR A 193 -44.64 15.94 -7.52
N GLN A 194 -44.57 14.72 -6.97
CA GLN A 194 -44.11 13.52 -7.69
C GLN A 194 -42.80 13.77 -8.44
N GLY A 195 -41.80 14.24 -7.70
CA GLY A 195 -40.56 14.73 -8.25
C GLY A 195 -39.51 13.64 -8.44
N VAL A 196 -38.84 13.65 -9.58
CA VAL A 196 -37.56 12.96 -9.81
C VAL A 196 -36.45 14.00 -9.77
N PHE A 197 -35.35 13.72 -9.08
CA PHE A 197 -34.23 14.64 -8.95
C PHE A 197 -32.88 13.97 -9.17
N SER A 198 -31.90 14.78 -9.54
CA SER A 198 -30.49 14.42 -9.55
C SER A 198 -29.66 15.56 -8.97
N GLN A 199 -28.53 15.21 -8.35
CA GLN A 199 -27.54 16.17 -7.88
C GLN A 199 -26.19 15.86 -8.53
N PRO A 200 -25.68 16.76 -9.40
CA PRO A 200 -24.49 16.51 -10.20
C PRO A 200 -23.21 16.20 -9.42
N ASP A 201 -22.89 16.97 -8.37
CA ASP A 201 -21.57 16.88 -7.71
C ASP A 201 -21.36 15.58 -6.91
N SER A 202 -22.43 14.99 -6.39
CA SER A 202 -22.44 13.77 -5.57
C SER A 202 -22.90 12.54 -6.34
N ASN A 203 -23.36 12.73 -7.58
CA ASN A 203 -23.92 11.68 -8.42
C ASN A 203 -25.06 10.90 -7.75
N ILE A 204 -25.84 11.56 -6.87
CA ILE A 204 -27.05 11.00 -6.27
C ILE A 204 -28.27 11.40 -7.09
N HIS A 205 -29.20 10.46 -7.23
CA HIS A 205 -30.51 10.71 -7.83
C HIS A 205 -31.58 9.96 -7.06
N GLY A 206 -32.83 10.30 -7.34
CA GLY A 206 -33.95 9.63 -6.73
C GLY A 206 -35.30 10.20 -7.09
N ILE A 207 -36.32 9.59 -6.51
CA ILE A 207 -37.73 9.92 -6.71
C ILE A 207 -38.42 10.06 -5.35
N GLY A 208 -39.48 10.86 -5.29
CA GLY A 208 -40.34 10.92 -4.12
C GLY A 208 -41.70 11.56 -4.38
N SER A 209 -42.60 11.43 -3.41
CA SER A 209 -43.94 12.03 -3.46
C SER A 209 -43.89 13.57 -3.48
N SER A 210 -42.86 14.15 -2.87
CA SER A 210 -42.52 15.57 -2.93
C SER A 210 -41.01 15.76 -2.87
N VAL A 211 -40.48 16.64 -3.73
CA VAL A 211 -39.08 17.09 -3.72
C VAL A 211 -39.05 18.58 -3.44
N THR A 212 -38.54 18.97 -2.27
CA THR A 212 -38.43 20.37 -1.87
C THR A 212 -36.97 20.81 -1.88
N TYR A 213 -36.67 21.89 -2.58
CA TYR A 213 -35.39 22.58 -2.52
C TYR A 213 -35.51 23.89 -1.73
N LYS A 214 -34.74 24.01 -0.64
CA LYS A 214 -34.71 25.20 0.22
C LYS A 214 -33.32 25.36 0.85
N ASP A 215 -32.72 26.53 0.72
CA ASP A 215 -31.46 26.92 1.40
C ASP A 215 -30.31 25.90 1.23
N SER A 216 -30.11 25.41 -0.01
CA SER A 216 -29.14 24.35 -0.32
C SER A 216 -29.42 23.01 0.40
N VAL A 217 -30.66 22.78 0.82
CA VAL A 217 -31.17 21.51 1.34
C VAL A 217 -32.24 20.96 0.39
N ILE A 218 -32.07 19.71 -0.02
CA ILE A 218 -33.08 18.95 -0.76
C ILE A 218 -33.80 18.05 0.25
N ILE A 219 -35.13 18.13 0.33
CA ILE A 219 -35.96 17.30 1.19
C ILE A 219 -36.88 16.48 0.29
N ILE A 220 -36.76 15.16 0.37
CA ILE A 220 -37.57 14.22 -0.40
C ILE A 220 -38.47 13.43 0.56
N LYS A 221 -39.78 13.41 0.30
CA LYS A 221 -40.75 12.59 1.05
C LYS A 221 -41.08 11.30 0.30
N ASP A 222 -41.30 10.22 1.06
CA ASP A 222 -41.49 8.86 0.52
C ASP A 222 -40.45 8.55 -0.58
N ALA A 223 -39.20 8.77 -0.19
CA ALA A 223 -38.07 8.89 -1.09
C ALA A 223 -37.45 7.53 -1.40
N GLU A 224 -36.97 7.38 -2.63
CA GLU A 224 -36.04 6.35 -3.06
C GLU A 224 -34.84 7.03 -3.69
N VAL A 225 -33.63 6.78 -3.16
CA VAL A 225 -32.39 7.43 -3.62
C VAL A 225 -31.29 6.42 -3.87
N SER A 226 -30.52 6.63 -4.93
CA SER A 226 -29.38 5.81 -5.30
C SER A 226 -28.20 6.67 -5.79
N PHE A 227 -27.00 6.11 -5.67
CA PHE A 227 -25.78 6.63 -6.30
C PHE A 227 -25.38 5.82 -7.53
N CYS A 228 -26.18 4.80 -7.87
CA CYS A 228 -25.97 4.00 -9.07
C CYS A 228 -26.30 4.80 -10.32
N ASP A 229 -25.85 4.28 -11.46
CA ASP A 229 -26.31 4.70 -12.77
C ASP A 229 -27.86 4.67 -12.80
N PRO A 230 -28.56 5.67 -13.36
CA PRO A 230 -30.02 5.69 -13.43
C PRO A 230 -30.64 4.45 -14.08
N TYR A 231 -29.88 3.78 -14.97
CA TYR A 231 -30.31 2.55 -15.63
C TYR A 231 -29.98 1.26 -14.84
N GLU A 232 -29.45 1.38 -13.62
CA GLU A 232 -29.05 0.26 -12.76
C GLU A 232 -29.65 0.33 -11.36
N ASP A 233 -30.70 -0.45 -11.12
CA ASP A 233 -31.24 -0.67 -9.77
C ASP A 233 -30.45 -1.75 -9.02
N THR A 234 -29.16 -1.49 -8.77
CA THR A 234 -28.32 -2.41 -7.99
C THR A 234 -28.68 -2.34 -6.51
N TRP A 235 -28.76 -1.13 -5.98
CA TRP A 235 -29.19 -0.86 -4.62
C TRP A 235 -29.71 0.58 -4.51
N HIS A 236 -30.60 0.81 -3.56
CA HIS A 236 -31.09 2.14 -3.23
C HIS A 236 -31.53 2.19 -1.76
N ILE A 237 -31.65 3.40 -1.22
CA ILE A 237 -32.21 3.64 0.11
C ILE A 237 -33.61 4.19 -0.07
N SER A 238 -34.60 3.52 0.53
CA SER A 238 -35.95 4.07 0.63
C SER A 238 -36.24 4.58 2.04
N GLY A 239 -37.04 5.62 2.16
CA GLY A 239 -37.34 6.22 3.46
C GLY A 239 -38.54 7.17 3.42
N ARG A 240 -39.13 7.42 4.60
CA ARG A 240 -40.25 8.36 4.71
C ARG A 240 -39.83 9.80 4.41
N GLU A 241 -38.59 10.14 4.77
CA GLU A 241 -38.01 11.45 4.50
C GLU A 241 -36.50 11.32 4.36
N ILE A 242 -35.94 11.87 3.28
CA ILE A 242 -34.50 11.98 3.05
C ILE A 242 -34.15 13.45 2.89
N ARG A 243 -33.17 13.94 3.65
CA ARG A 243 -32.67 15.31 3.60
C ARG A 243 -31.23 15.32 3.12
N LEU A 244 -30.93 16.08 2.08
CA LEU A 244 -29.59 16.25 1.51
C LEU A 244 -29.15 17.69 1.76
N ASN A 245 -28.16 17.91 2.64
CA ASN A 245 -27.58 19.23 2.88
C ASN A 245 -26.33 19.38 2.03
N LEU A 246 -26.41 20.22 1.00
CA LEU A 246 -25.34 20.43 0.02
C LEU A 246 -24.22 21.34 0.56
N ALA A 247 -24.51 22.18 1.55
CA ALA A 247 -23.49 23.02 2.18
C ALA A 247 -22.55 22.18 3.07
N THR A 248 -23.10 21.24 3.82
CA THR A 248 -22.31 20.33 4.68
C THR A 248 -21.86 19.07 3.94
N MET A 249 -22.43 18.76 2.77
CA MET A 249 -22.27 17.51 1.99
C MET A 249 -22.71 16.27 2.79
N GLN A 250 -23.87 16.37 3.45
CA GLN A 250 -24.41 15.31 4.31
C GLN A 250 -25.87 14.98 3.97
N GLY A 251 -26.17 13.70 3.85
CA GLY A 251 -27.50 13.14 3.72
C GLY A 251 -28.01 12.58 5.05
N LEU A 252 -29.33 12.60 5.25
CA LEU A 252 -30.00 12.02 6.40
C LEU A 252 -31.29 11.34 5.97
N ALA A 253 -31.40 10.03 6.20
CA ALA A 253 -32.58 9.23 5.89
C ALA A 253 -33.35 8.83 7.16
N ARG A 254 -34.67 9.04 7.16
CA ARG A 254 -35.60 8.67 8.24
C ARG A 254 -36.58 7.58 7.79
N GLY A 255 -36.81 6.61 8.67
CA GLY A 255 -37.52 5.37 8.31
C GLY A 255 -36.78 4.56 7.25
N ALA A 256 -35.44 4.68 7.21
CA ALA A 256 -34.62 4.19 6.12
C ALA A 256 -34.64 2.67 6.01
N LYS A 257 -34.73 2.17 4.78
CA LYS A 257 -34.58 0.77 4.37
C LYS A 257 -33.49 0.72 3.31
N PHE A 258 -32.58 -0.22 3.44
CA PHE A 258 -31.60 -0.53 2.41
C PHE A 258 -32.15 -1.65 1.53
N ASN A 259 -32.31 -1.35 0.24
CA ASN A 259 -32.86 -2.28 -0.74
C ASN A 259 -31.77 -2.70 -1.73
N VAL A 260 -31.78 -3.98 -2.10
CA VAL A 260 -30.98 -4.52 -3.20
C VAL A 260 -31.95 -4.88 -4.30
N GLY A 261 -31.87 -4.17 -5.42
CA GLY A 261 -33.01 -3.97 -6.31
C GLY A 261 -34.27 -3.60 -5.53
N ASN A 262 -35.40 -4.22 -5.87
CA ASN A 262 -36.69 -3.99 -5.22
C ASN A 262 -36.91 -4.74 -3.88
N ARG A 263 -35.88 -5.34 -3.28
CA ARG A 263 -36.02 -6.13 -2.04
C ARG A 263 -35.39 -5.43 -0.84
N PRO A 264 -36.15 -5.14 0.24
CA PRO A 264 -35.56 -4.61 1.47
C PRO A 264 -34.77 -5.70 2.18
N ILE A 265 -33.46 -5.47 2.35
CA ILE A 265 -32.55 -6.39 3.03
C ILE A 265 -32.30 -5.95 4.48
N LEU A 266 -32.29 -4.64 4.75
CA LEU A 266 -31.99 -4.11 6.09
C LEU A 266 -32.85 -2.90 6.43
N TYR A 267 -33.46 -2.92 7.62
CA TYR A 267 -34.10 -1.74 8.19
C TYR A 267 -33.08 -0.93 9.00
N LEU A 268 -32.85 0.30 8.57
CA LEU A 268 -31.83 1.20 9.12
C LEU A 268 -32.43 2.23 10.09
N GLY A 269 -33.72 2.54 9.97
CA GLY A 269 -34.41 3.47 10.86
C GLY A 269 -33.97 4.92 10.63
N TYR A 270 -32.85 5.34 11.23
CA TYR A 270 -32.30 6.70 11.12
C TYR A 270 -30.82 6.65 10.78
N VAL A 271 -30.44 7.06 9.56
CA VAL A 271 -29.06 6.93 9.09
C VAL A 271 -28.55 8.20 8.39
N PRO A 272 -27.46 8.80 8.88
CA PRO A 272 -26.70 9.80 8.13
C PRO A 272 -25.81 9.11 7.08
N PHE A 273 -25.57 9.78 5.95
CA PHE A 273 -24.68 9.30 4.90
C PHE A 273 -23.93 10.45 4.21
N PRO A 274 -22.70 10.21 3.71
CA PRO A 274 -21.95 11.25 3.01
C PRO A 274 -22.49 11.49 1.60
N LEU A 275 -22.52 12.76 1.17
CA LEU A 275 -22.76 13.15 -0.23
C LEU A 275 -21.44 13.40 -0.98
N GLY A 276 -20.29 13.22 -0.33
CA GLY A 276 -18.98 13.45 -0.94
C GLY A 276 -17.87 12.84 -0.10
N GLU A 277 -16.62 13.24 -0.37
CA GLU A 277 -15.44 12.63 0.26
C GLU A 277 -15.22 13.02 1.74
N LYS A 278 -16.10 13.84 2.33
CA LYS A 278 -15.97 14.22 3.74
C LYS A 278 -16.23 13.00 4.64
N ARG A 279 -15.29 12.75 5.56
CA ARG A 279 -15.38 11.68 6.56
C ARG A 279 -16.64 11.84 7.42
N GLN A 280 -17.38 10.76 7.65
CA GLN A 280 -18.56 10.73 8.50
C GLN A 280 -18.64 9.43 9.28
N SER A 281 -19.16 9.49 10.50
CA SER A 281 -19.43 8.28 11.30
C SER A 281 -20.55 7.46 10.68
N GLY A 282 -20.43 6.13 10.71
CA GLY A 282 -21.42 5.24 10.13
C GLY A 282 -21.00 3.77 10.14
N PHE A 283 -21.92 2.92 9.71
CA PHE A 283 -21.62 1.51 9.45
C PHE A 283 -20.78 1.39 8.19
N LEU A 284 -19.72 0.59 8.26
CA LEU A 284 -18.99 0.15 7.10
C LEU A 284 -19.59 -1.14 6.58
N ALA A 285 -19.21 -1.54 5.36
CA ALA A 285 -19.71 -2.76 4.78
C ALA A 285 -19.31 -3.98 5.63
N PRO A 286 -20.24 -4.94 5.83
CA PRO A 286 -19.93 -6.15 6.58
C PRO A 286 -19.00 -7.08 5.81
N ASN A 287 -18.26 -7.91 6.54
CA ASN A 287 -17.44 -8.99 5.99
C ASN A 287 -17.97 -10.35 6.46
N PHE A 288 -18.06 -11.30 5.54
CA PHE A 288 -18.43 -12.68 5.81
C PHE A 288 -17.30 -13.62 5.41
N ASN A 289 -16.86 -14.46 6.33
CA ASN A 289 -15.80 -15.44 6.09
C ASN A 289 -16.25 -16.81 6.60
N TYR A 290 -15.82 -17.87 5.94
CA TYR A 290 -15.98 -19.23 6.41
C TYR A 290 -14.66 -19.96 6.22
N ASN A 291 -14.09 -20.49 7.29
CA ASN A 291 -12.88 -21.30 7.19
C ASN A 291 -12.91 -22.51 8.13
N SER A 292 -11.96 -23.41 7.90
CA SER A 292 -11.86 -24.66 8.65
C SER A 292 -11.67 -24.43 10.15
N HIS A 293 -11.04 -23.32 10.55
CA HIS A 293 -10.70 -23.06 11.92
C HIS A 293 -11.79 -22.35 12.73
N ASN A 294 -12.39 -21.29 12.20
CA ASN A 294 -13.31 -20.36 12.85
C ASN A 294 -14.78 -20.70 12.55
N GLY A 295 -15.03 -21.50 11.50
CA GLY A 295 -16.37 -21.69 10.95
C GLY A 295 -16.85 -20.39 10.31
N PHE A 296 -18.17 -20.16 10.35
CA PHE A 296 -18.75 -18.92 9.87
C PHE A 296 -18.35 -17.72 10.74
N THR A 297 -17.96 -16.63 10.10
CA THR A 297 -17.52 -15.39 10.70
C THR A 297 -18.31 -14.23 10.10
N TYR A 298 -18.80 -13.33 10.95
CA TYR A 298 -19.48 -12.10 10.57
C TYR A 298 -18.84 -10.91 11.28
N SER A 299 -18.44 -9.90 10.50
CA SER A 299 -17.87 -8.64 11.02
C SER A 299 -18.72 -7.46 10.57
N GLN A 300 -19.05 -6.54 11.49
CA GLN A 300 -19.79 -5.32 11.19
C GLN A 300 -19.01 -4.08 11.65
N PRO A 301 -18.09 -3.55 10.85
CA PRO A 301 -17.27 -2.43 11.29
C PRO A 301 -18.10 -1.13 11.42
N VAL A 302 -17.75 -0.29 12.39
CA VAL A 302 -18.38 1.00 12.68
C VAL A 302 -17.30 2.06 12.72
N TYR A 303 -17.33 2.99 11.77
CA TYR A 303 -16.41 4.11 11.71
C TYR A 303 -16.96 5.30 12.51
N LEU A 304 -16.09 5.94 13.29
CA LEU A 304 -16.38 7.08 14.14
C LEU A 304 -15.43 8.22 13.75
N ASN A 305 -15.95 9.20 13.01
CA ASN A 305 -15.28 10.47 12.78
C ASN A 305 -15.50 11.37 14.01
N ILE A 306 -14.58 11.33 14.97
CA ILE A 306 -14.74 12.03 16.26
C ILE A 306 -14.38 13.51 16.09
N ALA A 307 -13.26 13.81 15.41
CA ALA A 307 -12.88 15.15 15.00
C ALA A 307 -12.03 15.09 13.71
N ALA A 308 -11.73 16.25 13.12
CA ALA A 308 -10.94 16.34 11.90
C ALA A 308 -9.55 15.68 11.99
N ASN A 309 -9.02 15.51 13.22
CA ASN A 309 -7.66 15.09 13.48
C ASN A 309 -7.54 13.79 14.31
N TYR A 310 -8.66 13.12 14.63
CA TYR A 310 -8.65 11.77 15.21
C TYR A 310 -9.97 11.02 14.93
N ASP A 311 -9.85 9.72 14.68
CA ASP A 311 -10.96 8.83 14.38
C ASP A 311 -10.81 7.48 15.09
N SER A 312 -11.89 6.71 15.12
CA SER A 312 -11.88 5.34 15.60
C SER A 312 -12.72 4.44 14.71
N THR A 313 -12.32 3.18 14.59
CA THR A 313 -13.12 2.13 13.93
C THR A 313 -13.29 0.97 14.90
N LEU A 314 -14.53 0.56 15.14
CA LEU A 314 -14.88 -0.59 15.96
C LEU A 314 -15.20 -1.77 15.05
N TYR A 315 -14.71 -2.97 15.37
CA TYR A 315 -14.89 -4.20 14.61
C TYR A 315 -15.51 -5.29 15.52
N PRO A 316 -16.83 -5.23 15.78
CA PRO A 316 -17.54 -6.34 16.40
C PRO A 316 -17.59 -7.53 15.44
N GLN A 317 -17.11 -8.68 15.91
CA GLN A 317 -16.96 -9.89 15.12
C GLN A 317 -17.58 -11.08 15.84
N PHE A 318 -18.44 -11.81 15.15
CA PHE A 318 -18.96 -13.09 15.59
C PHE A 318 -18.21 -14.22 14.89
N LEU A 319 -17.57 -15.09 15.66
CA LEU A 319 -16.87 -16.29 15.21
C LEU A 319 -17.66 -17.52 15.69
N GLN A 320 -18.16 -18.35 14.78
CA GLN A 320 -19.03 -19.48 15.11
C GLN A 320 -18.41 -20.43 16.14
N LYS A 321 -17.10 -20.68 16.05
CA LYS A 321 -16.40 -21.61 16.94
C LYS A 321 -15.84 -20.95 18.21
N GLN A 322 -15.29 -19.74 18.12
CA GLN A 322 -14.63 -19.08 19.25
C GLN A 322 -15.58 -18.21 20.09
N GLY A 323 -16.54 -17.51 19.47
CA GLY A 323 -17.42 -16.56 20.13
C GLY A 323 -17.29 -15.12 19.61
N PHE A 324 -17.58 -14.13 20.47
CA PHE A 324 -17.57 -12.72 20.09
C PHE A 324 -16.20 -12.08 20.32
N LEU A 325 -15.58 -11.62 19.24
CA LEU A 325 -14.35 -10.84 19.24
C LEU A 325 -14.71 -9.36 19.05
N TRP A 326 -14.16 -8.51 19.91
CA TRP A 326 -14.26 -7.07 19.77
C TRP A 326 -12.88 -6.51 19.47
N GLU A 327 -12.74 -5.81 18.35
CA GLU A 327 -11.53 -5.03 18.06
C GLU A 327 -11.85 -3.55 17.89
N GLN A 328 -10.86 -2.71 18.15
CA GLN A 328 -10.90 -1.27 17.98
C GLN A 328 -9.58 -0.80 17.39
N ASP A 329 -9.66 0.12 16.43
CA ASP A 329 -8.53 0.90 15.91
C ASP A 329 -8.80 2.38 16.18
N PHE A 330 -7.86 3.08 16.80
CA PHE A 330 -7.95 4.51 17.10
C PHE A 330 -6.74 5.20 16.49
N ARG A 331 -6.95 6.29 15.76
CA ARG A 331 -5.88 6.98 15.02
C ARG A 331 -5.94 8.48 15.26
N TRP A 332 -4.78 9.12 15.36
CA TRP A 332 -4.69 10.56 15.52
C TRP A 332 -3.55 11.18 14.70
N LEU A 333 -3.75 12.44 14.34
CA LEU A 333 -2.79 13.30 13.66
C LEU A 333 -2.79 14.65 14.37
N THR A 334 -1.73 14.97 15.11
CA THR A 334 -1.61 16.24 15.85
C THR A 334 -0.31 16.94 15.48
N ALA A 335 -0.18 18.22 15.87
CA ALA A 335 1.10 18.92 15.77
C ALA A 335 2.22 18.25 16.58
N ALA A 336 1.86 17.50 17.64
CA ALA A 336 2.81 16.75 18.45
C ALA A 336 3.25 15.43 17.80
N GLY A 337 2.56 14.94 16.77
CA GLY A 337 2.88 13.67 16.12
C GLY A 337 1.64 12.92 15.63
N THR A 338 1.90 11.80 14.97
CA THR A 338 0.91 10.86 14.47
C THR A 338 0.93 9.60 15.33
N GLY A 339 -0.19 8.90 15.42
CA GLY A 339 -0.18 7.60 16.05
C GLY A 339 -1.47 6.81 15.89
N SER A 340 -1.40 5.56 16.31
CA SER A 340 -2.54 4.67 16.39
C SER A 340 -2.45 3.70 17.57
N LEU A 341 -3.61 3.32 18.06
CA LEU A 341 -3.81 2.38 19.16
C LEU A 341 -4.84 1.35 18.69
N GLY A 342 -4.49 0.08 18.72
CA GLY A 342 -5.45 -0.99 18.50
C GLY A 342 -5.56 -1.91 19.70
N ILE A 343 -6.77 -2.41 19.90
CA ILE A 343 -7.11 -3.33 20.98
C ILE A 343 -8.03 -4.41 20.39
N GLY A 344 -7.74 -5.67 20.68
CA GLY A 344 -8.58 -6.82 20.36
C GLY A 344 -8.83 -7.63 21.62
N TYR A 345 -10.06 -8.08 21.83
CA TYR A 345 -10.44 -8.81 23.03
C TYR A 345 -11.57 -9.81 22.78
N ILE A 346 -11.39 -11.03 23.26
CA ILE A 346 -12.42 -12.06 23.36
C ILE A 346 -12.47 -12.53 24.81
N HIS A 347 -13.64 -12.37 25.45
CA HIS A 347 -13.79 -12.65 26.89
C HIS A 347 -13.67 -14.15 27.22
N LYS A 348 -14.23 -15.01 26.37
CA LYS A 348 -14.14 -16.46 26.52
C LYS A 348 -14.12 -17.07 25.13
N ASP A 349 -12.94 -17.48 24.71
CA ASP A 349 -12.78 -18.22 23.47
C ASP A 349 -13.15 -19.69 23.72
N ALA A 350 -14.21 -20.19 23.08
CA ALA A 350 -14.70 -21.55 23.32
C ALA A 350 -13.76 -22.66 22.80
N VAL A 351 -12.83 -22.35 21.90
CA VAL A 351 -11.83 -23.31 21.39
C VAL A 351 -10.58 -23.29 22.26
N PHE A 352 -10.12 -22.11 22.66
CA PHE A 352 -8.93 -21.94 23.50
C PHE A 352 -9.20 -22.19 24.99
N GLY A 353 -10.42 -21.89 25.46
CA GLY A 353 -10.89 -22.12 26.83
C GLY A 353 -10.81 -20.91 27.75
N ASP A 354 -10.12 -19.83 27.35
CA ASP A 354 -9.88 -18.63 28.17
C ASP A 354 -10.05 -17.33 27.37
N ALA A 355 -9.94 -16.19 28.04
CA ALA A 355 -9.89 -14.87 27.42
C ALA A 355 -8.61 -14.72 26.59
N ARG A 356 -8.74 -14.04 25.44
CA ARG A 356 -7.59 -13.68 24.60
C ARG A 356 -7.63 -12.21 24.25
N GLY A 357 -6.47 -11.63 24.01
CA GLY A 357 -6.38 -10.22 23.66
C GLY A 357 -5.11 -9.88 22.92
N ALA A 358 -5.19 -8.78 22.19
CA ALA A 358 -4.08 -8.20 21.47
C ALA A 358 -4.14 -6.69 21.56
N GLN A 359 -2.99 -6.06 21.50
CA GLN A 359 -2.87 -4.61 21.59
C GLN A 359 -1.67 -4.15 20.80
N TYR A 360 -1.81 -2.97 20.21
CA TYR A 360 -0.68 -2.29 19.60
C TYR A 360 -0.78 -0.79 19.82
N PHE A 361 0.37 -0.13 19.95
CA PHE A 361 0.49 1.30 20.07
C PHE A 361 1.65 1.78 19.22
N LYS A 362 1.35 2.63 18.24
CA LYS A 362 2.31 3.28 17.37
C LYS A 362 2.23 4.78 17.55
N PHE A 363 3.37 5.42 17.73
CA PHE A 363 3.45 6.88 17.80
C PHE A 363 4.73 7.33 17.13
N SER A 364 4.64 8.39 16.33
CA SER A 364 5.77 9.02 15.66
C SER A 364 5.65 10.53 15.75
N SER A 365 6.72 11.17 16.17
CA SER A 365 6.82 12.62 16.29
C SER A 365 8.10 13.13 15.64
N VAL A 366 7.99 14.20 14.87
CA VAL A 366 9.12 14.97 14.36
C VAL A 366 8.87 16.43 14.71
N VAL A 367 9.70 16.99 15.59
CA VAL A 367 9.62 18.37 16.05
C VAL A 367 10.66 19.21 15.31
N SER A 368 10.31 20.45 14.97
CA SER A 368 11.09 21.35 14.10
C SER A 368 12.51 21.70 14.59
N ASN A 369 12.87 21.32 15.81
CA ASN A 369 14.15 21.60 16.45
C ASN A 369 15.14 20.43 16.40
N GLY A 370 14.90 19.43 15.55
CA GLY A 370 15.77 18.25 15.37
C GLY A 370 15.44 17.09 16.30
N TRP A 371 14.45 17.23 17.17
CA TRP A 371 13.95 16.14 18.00
C TRP A 371 12.94 15.28 17.24
N SER A 372 13.04 13.98 17.43
CA SER A 372 12.09 13.00 16.94
C SER A 372 11.91 11.90 17.99
N GLY A 373 10.76 11.26 17.99
CA GLY A 373 10.48 10.14 18.88
C GLY A 373 9.55 9.15 18.21
N GLU A 374 9.78 7.87 18.49
CA GLU A 374 8.99 6.78 17.94
C GLU A 374 8.70 5.76 19.04
N ILE A 375 7.47 5.25 19.04
CA ILE A 375 7.06 4.09 19.83
C ILE A 375 6.42 3.12 18.86
N ASP A 376 6.89 1.88 18.84
CA ASP A 376 6.27 0.76 18.13
C ASP A 376 6.17 -0.41 19.11
N TRP A 377 4.97 -0.60 19.65
CA TRP A 377 4.71 -1.58 20.69
C TRP A 377 3.52 -2.45 20.32
N ALA A 378 3.69 -3.76 20.41
CA ALA A 378 2.62 -4.73 20.24
C ALA A 378 2.74 -5.87 21.25
N ALA A 379 1.59 -6.37 21.68
CA ALA A 379 1.51 -7.51 22.57
C ALA A 379 0.26 -8.34 22.30
N ILE A 380 0.39 -9.66 22.47
CA ILE A 380 -0.70 -10.63 22.37
C ILE A 380 -0.74 -11.53 23.61
N SER A 381 -1.91 -12.10 23.90
CA SER A 381 -2.13 -13.02 25.02
C SER A 381 -1.36 -14.33 24.88
N ASP A 382 -1.26 -14.85 23.66
CA ASP A 382 -0.72 -16.18 23.36
C ASP A 382 -0.11 -16.22 21.96
N LYS A 383 0.86 -17.10 21.73
CA LYS A 383 1.58 -17.23 20.45
C LYS A 383 0.66 -17.61 19.27
N ASN A 384 -0.53 -18.16 19.54
CA ASN A 384 -1.45 -18.60 18.51
C ASN A 384 -2.48 -17.53 18.12
N TYR A 385 -2.49 -16.35 18.76
CA TYR A 385 -3.50 -15.31 18.54
C TYR A 385 -3.71 -14.99 17.05
N PHE A 386 -2.66 -14.56 16.34
CA PHE A 386 -2.76 -14.23 14.91
C PHE A 386 -2.94 -15.44 14.00
N ARG A 387 -2.64 -16.65 14.47
CA ARG A 387 -2.93 -17.88 13.72
C ARG A 387 -4.41 -18.22 13.80
N ASP A 388 -5.01 -17.99 14.95
CA ASP A 388 -6.32 -18.52 15.28
C ASP A 388 -7.45 -17.49 15.07
N LEU A 389 -7.20 -16.19 15.28
CA LEU A 389 -8.20 -15.14 15.15
C LEU A 389 -7.99 -14.29 13.88
N PRO A 390 -9.07 -13.79 13.26
CA PRO A 390 -8.97 -12.62 12.39
C PRO A 390 -8.52 -11.43 13.24
N SER A 391 -7.81 -10.50 12.63
CA SER A 391 -7.23 -9.38 13.37
C SER A 391 -6.99 -8.20 12.46
N VAL A 392 -7.52 -7.03 12.85
CA VAL A 392 -7.17 -5.74 12.24
C VAL A 392 -5.83 -5.19 12.75
N ILE A 393 -5.30 -5.80 13.81
CA ILE A 393 -3.99 -5.46 14.38
C ILE A 393 -2.89 -5.94 13.41
N PRO A 394 -2.00 -5.06 12.94
CA PRO A 394 -0.96 -5.42 12.00
C PRO A 394 0.08 -6.34 12.66
N SER A 395 0.25 -7.55 12.13
CA SER A 395 1.38 -8.41 12.48
C SER A 395 2.64 -7.91 11.78
N SER A 396 3.61 -7.39 12.54
CA SER A 396 4.86 -6.82 12.00
C SER A 396 5.95 -7.86 11.71
N GLY A 397 5.64 -9.16 11.77
CA GLY A 397 6.54 -10.24 11.38
C GLY A 397 5.98 -11.62 11.68
N ASP A 398 6.60 -12.65 11.11
CA ASP A 398 6.17 -14.05 11.27
C ASP A 398 6.60 -14.65 12.63
N PHE A 399 7.56 -14.03 13.33
CA PHE A 399 8.25 -14.66 14.48
C PHE A 399 8.34 -13.81 15.75
N ALA A 400 8.19 -12.47 15.67
CA ALA A 400 8.25 -11.60 16.84
C ALA A 400 7.44 -10.31 16.67
N LEU A 401 6.90 -9.78 17.77
CA LEU A 401 6.24 -8.48 17.83
C LEU A 401 7.17 -7.42 18.43
N PRO A 402 7.31 -6.24 17.80
CA PRO A 402 8.17 -5.18 18.28
C PRO A 402 7.61 -4.56 19.55
N ARG A 403 8.49 -4.27 20.51
CA ARG A 403 8.21 -3.48 21.71
C ARG A 403 9.34 -2.49 21.90
N SER A 404 9.28 -1.38 21.20
CA SER A 404 10.37 -0.41 21.17
C SER A 404 9.88 1.02 21.37
N ALA A 405 10.74 1.81 21.99
CA ALA A 405 10.55 3.24 22.17
C ALA A 405 11.91 3.92 22.07
N HIS A 406 12.01 4.98 21.29
CA HIS A 406 13.24 5.75 21.21
C HIS A 406 12.99 7.23 21.00
N ILE A 407 13.97 8.02 21.43
CA ILE A 407 14.04 9.46 21.20
C ILE A 407 15.36 9.73 20.49
N ARG A 408 15.32 10.58 19.47
CA ARG A 408 16.47 10.98 18.68
C ARG A 408 16.55 12.50 18.57
N TYR A 409 17.73 13.05 18.77
CA TYR A 409 18.07 14.42 18.45
C TYR A 409 19.10 14.42 17.33
N ALA A 410 18.77 15.05 16.19
CA ALA A 410 19.68 15.13 15.06
C ALA A 410 19.74 16.54 14.48
N ASN A 411 20.96 17.01 14.23
CA ASN A 411 21.27 18.19 13.45
C ASN A 411 22.49 17.91 12.57
N LYS A 412 23.08 18.93 11.91
CA LYS A 412 24.20 18.72 10.99
C LYS A 412 25.51 18.25 11.66
N TRP A 413 25.64 18.40 12.98
CA TRP A 413 26.85 18.10 13.76
C TRP A 413 26.67 16.96 14.75
N VAL A 414 25.44 16.69 15.19
CA VAL A 414 25.14 15.75 16.27
C VAL A 414 23.99 14.85 15.83
N ASP A 415 24.14 13.55 16.05
CA ASP A 415 23.07 12.57 15.97
C ASP A 415 23.10 11.73 17.25
N TRP A 416 22.14 11.95 18.13
CA TRP A 416 21.99 11.26 19.39
C TRP A 416 20.69 10.48 19.40
N ILE A 417 20.73 9.23 19.82
CA ILE A 417 19.55 8.38 20.01
C ILE A 417 19.66 7.65 21.34
N PHE A 418 18.56 7.57 22.05
CA PHE A 418 18.38 6.73 23.22
C PHE A 418 17.10 5.93 23.04
N GLY A 419 17.14 4.64 23.33
CA GLY A 419 15.97 3.80 23.17
C GLY A 419 15.98 2.53 24.00
N LEU A 420 14.81 1.91 24.00
CA LEU A 420 14.46 0.67 24.66
C LEU A 420 13.89 -0.25 23.58
N ARG A 421 14.30 -1.52 23.57
CA ARG A 421 13.85 -2.48 22.57
C ARG A 421 13.70 -3.86 23.19
N ASP A 422 12.49 -4.36 23.14
CA ASP A 422 12.07 -5.71 23.50
C ASP A 422 11.30 -6.32 22.31
N TYR A 423 11.10 -7.62 22.34
CA TYR A 423 10.34 -8.37 21.36
C TYR A 423 9.50 -9.44 22.05
N GLN A 424 8.20 -9.51 21.73
CA GLN A 424 7.43 -10.70 22.08
C GLN A 424 7.69 -11.78 21.05
N PHE A 425 8.33 -12.87 21.45
CA PHE A 425 8.55 -14.01 20.57
C PHE A 425 7.25 -14.80 20.32
N ILE A 426 6.87 -14.96 19.05
CA ILE A 426 5.60 -15.58 18.63
C ILE A 426 5.79 -16.76 17.66
N ALA A 427 7.03 -17.17 17.38
CA ALA A 427 7.27 -18.35 16.56
C ALA A 427 6.69 -19.61 17.23
N LEU A 428 6.15 -20.51 16.41
CA LEU A 428 5.42 -21.70 16.86
C LEU A 428 6.31 -22.96 16.93
N ASN A 429 7.38 -23.01 16.14
CA ASN A 429 8.39 -24.05 16.22
C ASN A 429 9.51 -23.53 17.12
N GLU A 430 9.54 -23.97 18.38
CA GLU A 430 10.54 -23.48 19.35
C GLU A 430 11.90 -24.19 19.20
N GLU A 431 11.92 -25.39 18.61
CA GLU A 431 13.13 -26.20 18.45
C GLU A 431 14.16 -25.58 17.47
N ASP A 432 13.71 -24.75 16.54
CA ASP A 432 14.54 -24.18 15.48
C ASP A 432 14.93 -22.71 15.71
N PHE A 433 14.37 -22.04 16.73
CA PHE A 433 14.46 -20.58 16.86
C PHE A 433 14.88 -20.13 18.27
N ILE A 434 15.90 -19.26 18.32
CA ILE A 434 16.33 -18.59 19.54
C ILE A 434 15.49 -17.33 19.74
N ALA A 435 15.02 -17.11 20.97
CA ALA A 435 14.38 -15.85 21.35
C ALA A 435 15.31 -14.64 21.08
N PRO A 436 14.80 -13.55 20.51
CA PRO A 436 15.61 -12.37 20.24
C PRO A 436 16.14 -11.72 21.53
N TYR A 437 17.34 -11.14 21.47
CA TYR A 437 17.87 -10.34 22.59
C TYR A 437 17.01 -9.11 22.86
N ILE A 438 16.80 -8.84 24.14
CA ILE A 438 16.23 -7.61 24.65
C ILE A 438 17.35 -6.58 24.79
N ASN A 439 17.17 -5.36 24.29
CA ASN A 439 18.14 -4.26 24.37
C ASN A 439 17.59 -3.11 25.22
N LEU A 440 17.95 -3.10 26.51
CA LEU A 440 17.44 -2.19 27.54
C LEU A 440 18.57 -1.66 28.42
N PRO A 441 19.10 -0.44 28.20
CA PRO A 441 18.85 0.47 27.06
C PRO A 441 19.88 0.30 25.93
N TYR A 442 19.59 0.92 24.79
CA TYR A 442 20.60 1.28 23.81
C TYR A 442 20.72 2.80 23.67
N ALA A 443 21.93 3.28 23.46
CA ALA A 443 22.22 4.69 23.21
C ALA A 443 23.32 4.83 22.17
N ARG A 444 23.21 5.81 21.28
CA ARG A 444 24.28 6.20 20.36
C ARG A 444 24.41 7.70 20.32
N LEU A 445 25.65 8.19 20.33
CA LEU A 445 26.01 9.58 20.07
C LEU A 445 27.00 9.61 18.91
N SER A 446 26.65 10.31 17.83
CA SER A 446 27.56 10.58 16.71
C SER A 446 27.81 12.07 16.59
N LEU A 447 29.08 12.46 16.59
CA LEU A 447 29.56 13.82 16.41
C LEU A 447 30.23 13.94 15.05
N TYR A 448 29.91 15.01 14.33
CA TYR A 448 30.38 15.28 12.97
C TYR A 448 30.99 16.68 12.90
N THR A 449 32.16 16.76 12.28
CA THR A 449 32.75 18.03 11.85
C THR A 449 33.32 17.85 10.46
N ASN A 450 33.16 18.86 9.61
CA ASN A 450 33.67 18.84 8.25
C ASN A 450 34.27 20.19 7.86
N SER A 451 35.23 20.13 6.94
CA SER A 451 35.83 21.30 6.30
C SER A 451 35.26 21.41 4.88
N ALA A 452 34.49 22.47 4.63
CA ALA A 452 33.85 22.70 3.35
C ALA A 452 34.83 22.86 2.18
N THR A 453 36.09 23.24 2.45
CA THR A 453 37.10 23.57 1.42
C THR A 453 38.07 22.43 1.13
N SER A 454 38.37 21.56 2.09
CA SER A 454 39.35 20.48 1.93
C SER A 454 38.74 19.11 1.59
N GLY A 455 37.42 18.96 1.75
CA GLY A 455 36.75 17.67 1.63
C GLY A 455 37.03 16.73 2.82
N LEU A 456 37.77 17.18 3.83
CA LEU A 456 38.02 16.42 5.06
C LEU A 456 36.82 16.48 6.00
N TYR A 457 36.53 15.35 6.64
CA TYR A 457 35.57 15.26 7.73
C TYR A 457 36.07 14.33 8.83
N LEU A 458 35.66 14.62 10.06
CA LEU A 458 35.86 13.77 11.22
C LEU A 458 34.48 13.37 11.77
N LYS A 459 34.33 12.09 12.04
CA LYS A 459 33.15 11.51 12.69
C LYS A 459 33.61 10.72 13.90
N ASN A 460 32.95 10.92 15.05
CA ASN A 460 33.08 10.01 16.18
C ASN A 460 31.72 9.50 16.60
N SER A 461 31.55 8.19 16.68
CA SER A 461 30.32 7.52 17.11
C SER A 461 30.59 6.69 18.35
N VAL A 462 29.84 6.91 19.41
CA VAL A 462 29.87 6.12 20.65
C VAL A 462 28.53 5.43 20.80
N ASP A 463 28.54 4.12 20.95
CA ASP A 463 27.37 3.26 21.10
C ASP A 463 27.46 2.50 22.43
N TYR A 464 26.38 2.50 23.20
CA TYR A 464 26.20 1.64 24.37
C TYR A 464 24.96 0.78 24.16
N SER A 465 25.02 -0.50 24.52
CA SER A 465 23.88 -1.41 24.47
C SER A 465 23.95 -2.41 25.60
N SER A 466 22.83 -2.63 26.27
CA SER A 466 22.66 -3.63 27.33
C SER A 466 21.73 -4.72 26.82
N PHE A 467 22.26 -5.92 26.67
CA PHE A 467 21.59 -7.09 26.11
C PHE A 467 21.15 -8.03 27.23
N LYS A 468 19.89 -8.44 27.20
CA LYS A 468 19.33 -9.45 28.09
C LYS A 468 18.72 -10.58 27.28
N LEU A 469 19.00 -11.81 27.70
CA LEU A 469 18.33 -13.01 27.22
C LEU A 469 18.06 -13.92 28.42
N ASP A 470 16.78 -14.18 28.69
CA ASP A 470 16.37 -15.04 29.78
C ASP A 470 16.71 -16.51 29.48
N GLN A 471 17.12 -17.24 30.52
CA GLN A 471 17.78 -18.55 30.42
C GLN A 471 16.83 -19.73 30.18
N ASP A 472 15.55 -19.50 29.90
CA ASP A 472 14.53 -20.55 29.85
C ASP A 472 14.81 -21.53 28.68
N ASN A 473 15.56 -22.59 28.98
CA ASN A 473 15.74 -23.84 28.21
C ASN A 473 16.14 -23.76 26.71
N ASN A 474 16.93 -22.79 26.28
CA ASN A 474 17.48 -22.76 24.90
C ASN A 474 18.69 -23.70 24.66
N THR A 475 18.81 -24.83 25.37
CA THR A 475 19.71 -25.92 24.96
C THR A 475 19.05 -26.69 23.82
N ILE A 476 19.33 -26.27 22.59
CA ILE A 476 18.98 -27.04 21.39
C ILE A 476 19.72 -28.38 21.47
N THR A 477 19.00 -29.44 21.83
CA THR A 477 19.51 -30.82 21.80
C THR A 477 19.03 -31.46 20.50
N THR A 478 19.92 -31.59 19.51
CA THR A 478 19.62 -32.34 18.29
C THR A 478 20.11 -33.79 18.41
N THR A 479 19.24 -34.74 18.10
CA THR A 479 19.51 -36.16 17.82
C THR A 479 19.23 -36.40 16.32
N ASN A 480 19.82 -37.28 15.51
CA ASN A 480 20.63 -38.50 15.67
C ASN A 480 21.61 -38.59 14.48
N ASP A 481 22.86 -38.12 14.58
CA ASP A 481 23.95 -38.58 13.67
C ASP A 481 25.38 -38.22 14.14
N GLY A 482 25.55 -37.83 15.41
CA GLY A 482 26.85 -37.95 16.10
C GLY A 482 27.96 -36.98 15.73
N THR A 483 27.70 -35.86 15.04
CA THR A 483 28.77 -34.93 14.61
C THR A 483 28.55 -33.43 14.86
N LEU A 484 27.67 -32.99 15.77
CA LEU A 484 27.55 -31.56 16.09
C LEU A 484 27.37 -31.30 17.60
N GLY A 485 28.10 -30.30 18.11
CA GLY A 485 28.19 -29.93 19.52
C GLY A 485 27.05 -29.04 20.02
N GLU A 486 26.90 -28.99 21.34
CA GLU A 486 26.01 -28.12 22.09
C GLU A 486 26.18 -26.65 21.64
N VAL A 487 25.13 -26.04 21.09
CA VAL A 487 25.20 -24.66 20.58
C VAL A 487 24.86 -23.69 21.70
N GLU A 488 25.88 -23.21 22.39
CA GLU A 488 25.73 -22.30 23.54
C GLU A 488 25.48 -20.84 23.09
N ILE A 489 24.64 -20.13 23.85
CA ILE A 489 24.19 -18.76 23.58
C ILE A 489 24.58 -17.87 24.75
N LEU A 490 24.91 -16.59 24.49
CA LEU A 490 25.24 -15.58 25.52
C LEU A 490 24.00 -15.15 26.32
N SER A 491 23.53 -16.02 27.21
CA SER A 491 22.41 -15.74 28.10
C SER A 491 22.75 -14.76 29.24
N GLY A 492 21.72 -14.30 29.95
CA GLY A 492 21.85 -13.35 31.06
C GLY A 492 21.96 -11.91 30.60
N GLU A 493 22.39 -11.05 31.51
CA GLU A 493 22.57 -9.61 31.28
C GLU A 493 24.02 -9.32 30.91
N ASN A 494 24.22 -8.69 29.76
CA ASN A 494 25.51 -8.37 29.18
C ASN A 494 25.47 -6.93 28.64
N SER A 495 26.61 -6.26 28.53
CA SER A 495 26.66 -4.92 27.93
C SER A 495 27.85 -4.75 26.98
N ARG A 496 27.70 -3.81 26.04
CA ARG A 496 28.71 -3.46 25.05
C ARG A 496 28.84 -1.95 24.98
N LEU A 497 30.08 -1.46 25.07
CA LEU A 497 30.48 -0.11 24.70
C LEU A 497 31.30 -0.17 23.41
N HIS A 498 30.93 0.63 22.42
CA HIS A 498 31.64 0.74 21.16
C HIS A 498 31.96 2.21 20.86
N ASN A 499 33.19 2.49 20.44
CA ASN A 499 33.61 3.80 19.98
C ASN A 499 34.22 3.66 18.60
N GLU A 500 33.76 4.45 17.64
CA GLU A 500 34.24 4.50 16.26
C GLU A 500 34.68 5.92 15.91
N LEU A 501 35.96 6.08 15.58
CA LEU A 501 36.54 7.33 15.10
C LEU A 501 36.90 7.19 13.62
N THR A 502 36.32 8.04 12.77
CA THR A 502 36.56 8.06 11.34
C THR A 502 37.12 9.41 10.91
N LEU A 503 38.30 9.40 10.29
CA LEU A 503 38.81 10.50 9.49
C LEU A 503 38.56 10.17 8.02
N GLY A 504 37.77 10.97 7.34
CA GLY A 504 37.44 10.77 5.93
C GLY A 504 37.83 11.95 5.06
N TRP A 505 38.08 11.65 3.79
CA TRP A 505 38.35 12.62 2.74
C TRP A 505 37.51 12.28 1.51
N GLN A 506 36.76 13.26 1.02
CA GLN A 506 35.93 13.11 -0.17
C GLN A 506 36.30 14.15 -1.23
N ALA A 507 36.47 13.68 -2.47
CA ALA A 507 36.77 14.50 -3.63
C ALA A 507 35.75 14.19 -4.75
N PRO A 508 34.63 14.94 -4.82
CA PRO A 508 33.69 14.82 -5.92
C PRO A 508 34.20 15.58 -7.15
N PHE A 509 34.19 14.92 -8.31
CA PHE A 509 34.45 15.50 -9.62
C PHE A 509 33.17 15.45 -10.46
N ARG A 510 33.10 16.22 -11.57
CA ARG A 510 31.96 16.14 -12.49
C ARG A 510 31.84 14.78 -13.20
N TRP A 511 32.94 14.03 -13.26
CA TRP A 511 33.08 12.77 -13.99
C TRP A 511 33.29 11.56 -13.06
N GLY A 512 33.19 11.73 -11.75
CA GLY A 512 33.48 10.67 -10.79
C GLY A 512 33.65 11.17 -9.38
N GLN A 513 34.05 10.28 -8.46
CA GLN A 513 34.31 10.63 -7.08
C GLN A 513 35.36 9.70 -6.47
N ILE A 514 36.07 10.21 -5.46
CA ILE A 514 36.98 9.43 -4.62
C ILE A 514 36.61 9.68 -3.17
N HIS A 515 36.48 8.61 -2.40
CA HIS A 515 36.21 8.64 -0.97
C HIS A 515 37.19 7.73 -0.24
N SER A 516 38.08 8.32 0.56
CA SER A 516 39.03 7.58 1.39
C SER A 516 38.71 7.76 2.87
N ARG A 517 38.85 6.70 3.66
CA ARG A 517 38.51 6.68 5.08
C ARG A 517 39.55 5.93 5.88
N LEU A 518 40.04 6.55 6.95
CA LEU A 518 40.81 5.91 8.01
C LEU A 518 39.90 5.80 9.24
N ASN A 519 39.79 4.61 9.80
CA ASN A 519 38.85 4.31 10.87
C ASN A 519 39.52 3.51 11.99
N TRP A 520 39.16 3.83 13.23
CA TRP A 520 39.51 3.08 14.43
C TRP A 520 38.25 2.81 15.24
N GLN A 521 38.09 1.57 15.67
CA GLN A 521 37.00 1.09 16.51
C GLN A 521 37.55 0.41 17.76
N LEU A 522 36.94 0.71 18.90
CA LEU A 522 37.15 0.03 20.17
C LEU A 522 35.82 -0.56 20.61
N LEU A 523 35.82 -1.85 20.95
CA LEU A 523 34.70 -2.55 21.56
C LEU A 523 35.12 -3.06 22.91
N ASP A 524 34.29 -2.84 23.92
CA ASP A 524 34.45 -3.34 25.26
C ASP A 524 33.15 -4.01 25.71
N TYR A 525 33.28 -5.20 26.30
CA TYR A 525 32.15 -6.01 26.73
C TYR A 525 32.20 -6.24 28.23
N GLN A 526 31.04 -6.14 28.87
CA GLN A 526 30.79 -6.69 30.20
C GLN A 526 29.88 -7.89 30.01
N ILE A 527 30.42 -9.08 30.29
CA ILE A 527 29.70 -10.35 30.14
C ILE A 527 29.35 -10.88 31.52
N ASN A 528 28.19 -11.51 31.64
CA ASN A 528 27.73 -12.14 32.86
C ASN A 528 28.78 -13.10 33.45
N GLU A 529 29.14 -12.91 34.72
CA GLU A 529 30.23 -13.66 35.36
C GLU A 529 29.91 -15.16 35.51
N GLU A 530 28.65 -15.54 35.77
CA GLU A 530 28.26 -16.94 35.86
C GLU A 530 28.49 -17.66 34.52
N LEU A 531 28.21 -16.96 33.40
CA LEU A 531 28.47 -17.46 32.06
C LEU A 531 29.98 -17.57 31.79
N LEU A 532 30.78 -16.58 32.17
CA LEU A 532 32.25 -16.67 32.03
C LEU A 532 32.83 -17.84 32.83
N ASN A 533 32.38 -18.01 34.08
CA ASN A 533 32.81 -19.07 34.98
C ASN A 533 32.40 -20.46 34.47
N ARG A 534 31.16 -20.63 34.00
CA ARG A 534 30.66 -21.90 33.43
C ARG A 534 31.55 -22.42 32.31
N HIS A 535 32.07 -21.52 31.47
CA HIS A 535 32.88 -21.87 30.31
C HIS A 535 34.39 -21.76 30.55
N ASN A 536 34.81 -21.60 31.81
CA ASN A 536 36.22 -21.42 32.18
C ASN A 536 36.91 -20.30 31.38
N ILE A 537 36.19 -19.23 31.03
CA ILE A 537 36.76 -18.04 30.40
C ILE A 537 37.36 -17.19 31.51
N LYS A 538 38.69 -17.06 31.52
CA LYS A 538 39.39 -16.29 32.56
C LYS A 538 39.09 -14.81 32.40
N ASN A 539 38.38 -14.21 33.35
CA ASN A 539 38.15 -12.77 33.39
C ASN A 539 39.35 -12.02 34.00
N ASN A 540 40.45 -11.94 33.25
CA ASN A 540 41.71 -11.35 33.71
C ASN A 540 41.85 -9.84 33.36
N GLY A 541 40.76 -9.14 33.04
CA GLY A 541 40.76 -7.74 32.62
C GLY A 541 39.63 -7.40 31.66
N ALA A 542 39.76 -6.29 30.94
CA ALA A 542 38.75 -5.83 29.97
C ALA A 542 38.59 -6.82 28.80
N ILE A 543 37.35 -7.22 28.49
CA ILE A 543 37.02 -8.01 27.30
C ILE A 543 36.89 -7.04 26.13
N SER A 544 38.02 -6.66 25.55
CA SER A 544 38.07 -5.63 24.51
C SER A 544 38.62 -6.11 23.17
N ARG A 545 38.18 -5.45 22.09
CA ARG A 545 38.66 -5.61 20.70
C ARG A 545 38.92 -4.25 20.08
N ASN A 546 40.04 -4.13 19.38
CA ASN A 546 40.34 -3.00 18.52
C ASN A 546 40.25 -3.42 17.06
N TYR A 547 39.63 -2.60 16.23
CA TYR A 547 39.56 -2.78 14.79
C TYR A 547 39.99 -1.51 14.08
N TYR A 548 40.92 -1.63 13.14
CA TYR A 548 41.44 -0.52 12.36
C TYR A 548 41.22 -0.85 10.90
N TYR A 549 40.77 0.12 10.11
CA TYR A 549 40.75 -0.07 8.67
C TYR A 549 41.04 1.21 7.91
N PHE A 550 41.59 1.02 6.72
CA PHE A 550 41.71 2.05 5.69
C PHE A 550 40.98 1.57 4.44
N ASP A 551 40.05 2.38 3.94
CA ASP A 551 39.34 2.09 2.70
C ASP A 551 39.41 3.24 1.71
N THR A 552 39.31 2.93 0.42
CA THR A 552 39.17 3.89 -0.66
C THR A 552 38.20 3.37 -1.69
N ASP A 553 37.16 4.16 -1.94
CA ASP A 553 36.12 3.95 -2.95
C ASP A 553 36.29 4.98 -4.06
N ALA A 554 36.43 4.54 -5.30
CA ALA A 554 36.56 5.41 -6.45
C ALA A 554 35.63 4.97 -7.57
N SER A 555 34.90 5.92 -8.15
CA SER A 555 34.04 5.67 -9.29
C SER A 555 34.18 6.75 -10.36
N LEU A 556 33.92 6.34 -11.61
CA LEU A 556 33.81 7.24 -12.75
C LEU A 556 32.39 7.18 -13.29
N VAL A 557 31.98 8.22 -13.99
CA VAL A 557 30.69 8.28 -14.69
C VAL A 557 30.95 8.77 -16.10
N PHE A 558 30.77 7.89 -17.08
CA PHE A 558 30.73 8.23 -18.49
C PHE A 558 29.28 8.24 -18.95
N SER A 559 28.91 9.22 -19.76
CA SER A 559 27.57 9.28 -20.35
C SER A 559 27.64 9.60 -21.83
N ARG A 560 26.73 9.00 -22.61
CA ARG A 560 26.54 9.37 -24.02
C ARG A 560 25.05 9.38 -24.37
N PRO A 561 24.60 10.33 -25.20
CA PRO A 561 23.26 10.27 -25.75
C PRO A 561 23.14 9.08 -26.71
N ILE A 562 22.00 8.40 -26.68
CA ILE A 562 21.62 7.37 -27.64
C ILE A 562 20.25 7.73 -28.16
N LYS A 563 20.12 7.72 -29.49
CA LYS A 563 18.84 7.78 -30.17
C LYS A 563 18.60 6.43 -30.82
N ASN A 564 17.56 5.73 -30.38
CA ASN A 564 17.11 4.49 -31.00
C ASN A 564 15.58 4.49 -31.08
N ALA A 565 15.02 3.42 -31.66
CA ALA A 565 13.58 3.28 -31.81
C ALA A 565 12.81 3.20 -30.48
N LEU A 566 13.49 2.98 -29.35
CA LEU A 566 12.89 2.77 -28.02
C LEU A 566 12.84 4.04 -27.18
N CYS A 567 13.84 4.93 -27.28
CA CYS A 567 13.84 6.24 -26.63
C CYS A 567 14.97 7.17 -27.11
N ASP A 568 14.77 8.48 -26.91
CA ASP A 568 15.86 9.43 -26.73
C ASP A 568 16.35 9.31 -25.29
N CYS A 569 17.52 8.72 -25.08
CA CYS A 569 18.03 8.35 -23.76
C CYS A 569 19.51 8.69 -23.58
N TYR A 570 19.97 8.70 -22.32
CA TYR A 570 21.38 8.71 -21.96
C TYR A 570 21.79 7.32 -21.48
N LEU A 571 22.85 6.76 -22.09
CA LEU A 571 23.51 5.57 -21.56
C LEU A 571 24.65 6.01 -20.64
N THR A 572 24.64 5.58 -19.39
CA THR A 572 25.74 5.72 -18.46
C THR A 572 26.58 4.45 -18.38
N PHE A 573 27.86 4.63 -18.14
CA PHE A 573 28.84 3.57 -17.86
C PHE A 573 29.66 4.03 -16.67
N GLU A 574 29.54 3.31 -15.55
CA GLU A 574 29.97 3.72 -14.23
C GLU A 574 30.89 2.64 -13.63
N PRO A 575 32.17 2.60 -14.00
CA PRO A 575 33.12 1.68 -13.37
C PRO A 575 33.44 2.16 -11.95
N ARG A 576 33.57 1.21 -11.03
CA ARG A 576 33.87 1.44 -9.61
C ARG A 576 34.93 0.47 -9.14
N ILE A 577 35.85 0.96 -8.33
CA ILE A 577 36.85 0.17 -7.63
C ILE A 577 36.79 0.48 -6.14
N TYR A 578 37.07 -0.52 -5.31
CA TYR A 578 37.09 -0.37 -3.87
C TYR A 578 38.22 -1.18 -3.27
N GLY A 579 39.05 -0.53 -2.46
CA GLY A 579 40.11 -1.17 -1.70
C GLY A 579 39.83 -1.03 -0.21
N LEU A 580 40.03 -2.11 0.55
CA LEU A 580 39.95 -2.14 2.00
C LEU A 580 41.15 -2.92 2.54
N THR A 581 41.81 -2.37 3.54
CA THR A 581 42.73 -3.13 4.40
C THR A 581 42.32 -2.91 5.84
N SER A 582 42.22 -4.00 6.59
CA SER A 582 41.83 -3.95 7.98
C SER A 582 42.65 -4.89 8.85
N ARG A 583 42.79 -4.49 10.10
CA ARG A 583 43.48 -5.22 11.14
C ARG A 583 42.64 -5.23 12.41
N GLN A 584 42.74 -6.31 13.15
CA GLN A 584 42.09 -6.46 14.44
C GLN A 584 43.08 -6.98 15.47
N ASP A 585 42.91 -6.52 16.70
CA ASP A 585 43.62 -7.01 17.88
C ASP A 585 42.59 -7.22 19.00
N ALA A 586 42.72 -8.29 19.79
CA ALA A 586 41.79 -8.64 20.85
C ALA A 586 42.55 -8.99 22.14
N SER A 587 41.94 -8.67 23.29
CA SER A 587 42.41 -9.16 24.59
C SER A 587 42.30 -10.69 24.67
N ALA A 588 43.11 -11.34 25.52
CA ALA A 588 43.07 -12.79 25.68
C ALA A 588 41.66 -13.30 26.07
N SER A 589 41.00 -12.61 27.01
CA SER A 589 39.62 -12.93 27.43
C SER A 589 38.62 -12.79 26.27
N ALA A 590 38.75 -11.76 25.43
CA ALA A 590 37.92 -11.62 24.23
C ALA A 590 38.23 -12.71 23.20
N THR A 591 39.50 -13.08 22.99
CA THR A 591 39.87 -14.18 22.11
C THR A 591 39.22 -15.49 22.55
N ASP A 592 39.25 -15.81 23.84
CA ASP A 592 38.61 -17.01 24.40
C ASP A 592 37.09 -16.97 24.26
N LEU A 593 36.45 -15.84 24.59
CA LEU A 593 35.00 -15.65 24.45
C LEU A 593 34.54 -15.84 23.01
N PHE A 594 35.20 -15.16 22.07
CA PHE A 594 34.83 -15.20 20.65
C PHE A 594 35.10 -16.56 20.03
N ALA A 595 36.12 -17.30 20.47
CA ALA A 595 36.40 -18.66 20.02
C ALA A 595 35.31 -19.66 20.47
N ARG A 596 34.75 -19.48 21.67
CA ARG A 596 33.70 -20.38 22.20
C ARG A 596 32.34 -20.16 21.55
N PHE A 597 31.93 -18.90 21.41
CA PHE A 597 30.62 -18.55 20.84
C PHE A 597 30.68 -18.27 19.33
N ALA A 598 31.70 -18.82 18.65
CA ALA A 598 32.06 -18.43 17.29
C ALA A 598 31.00 -18.82 16.24
N GLN A 599 30.24 -19.89 16.50
CA GLN A 599 29.30 -20.52 15.56
C GLN A 599 27.93 -19.82 15.43
N ARG A 600 27.56 -18.88 16.32
CA ARG A 600 26.32 -18.09 16.18
C ARG A 600 26.60 -16.59 16.22
N GLY A 601 25.63 -15.81 15.73
CA GLY A 601 25.63 -14.35 15.82
C GLY A 601 25.68 -13.92 17.29
N PHE A 602 26.70 -13.13 17.64
CA PHE A 602 26.71 -12.40 18.92
C PHE A 602 25.63 -11.32 18.86
N PHE A 603 24.90 -11.13 19.96
CA PHE A 603 23.87 -10.11 20.21
C PHE A 603 23.08 -9.59 18.98
N ASP A 604 23.67 -8.68 18.19
CA ASP A 604 23.03 -8.01 17.05
C ASP A 604 23.67 -8.30 15.68
N THR A 605 24.43 -9.38 15.58
CA THR A 605 25.23 -9.70 14.39
C THR A 605 24.55 -10.68 13.44
N THR A 606 24.54 -10.32 12.16
CA THR A 606 24.11 -11.19 11.05
C THR A 606 25.03 -11.00 9.84
N PRO A 607 25.40 -12.06 9.10
CA PRO A 607 26.13 -11.91 7.85
C PRO A 607 25.36 -11.07 6.84
N GLY A 608 26.09 -10.27 6.07
CA GLY A 608 25.54 -9.58 4.91
C GLY A 608 25.25 -10.57 3.78
N ARG A 609 24.13 -10.39 3.10
CA ARG A 609 23.81 -11.12 1.87
C ARG A 609 24.74 -10.68 0.75
N ILE A 610 25.23 -11.62 -0.06
CA ILE A 610 25.98 -11.30 -1.28
C ILE A 610 25.02 -10.68 -2.31
N ASP A 611 25.27 -9.44 -2.67
CA ASP A 611 24.68 -8.73 -3.79
C ASP A 611 25.71 -7.74 -4.36
N TYR A 612 25.36 -6.99 -5.41
CA TYR A 612 26.30 -6.03 -6.01
C TYR A 612 26.82 -5.01 -5.00
N ASP A 613 25.97 -4.54 -4.08
CA ASP A 613 26.35 -3.51 -3.10
C ASP A 613 27.23 -4.08 -1.98
N TYR A 614 27.03 -5.34 -1.59
CA TYR A 614 27.87 -6.10 -0.63
C TYR A 614 29.36 -6.04 -1.00
N LEU A 615 29.68 -6.10 -2.30
CA LEU A 615 31.06 -6.08 -2.78
C LEU A 615 31.82 -4.81 -2.41
N PHE A 616 31.11 -3.71 -2.13
CA PHE A 616 31.66 -2.38 -1.83
C PHE A 616 31.39 -1.92 -0.40
N THR A 617 30.92 -2.81 0.49
CA THR A 617 30.67 -2.48 1.90
C THR A 617 31.97 -2.40 2.69
N GLN A 618 31.96 -1.69 3.82
CA GLN A 618 33.11 -1.66 4.74
C GLN A 618 33.17 -2.86 5.69
N ARG A 619 32.08 -3.62 5.80
CA ARG A 619 31.90 -4.71 6.77
C ARG A 619 31.10 -5.83 6.13
N ARG A 620 31.51 -7.08 6.39
CA ARG A 620 30.80 -8.30 5.95
C ARG A 620 29.58 -8.63 6.80
N PHE A 621 29.56 -8.15 8.03
CA PHE A 621 28.48 -8.40 8.99
C PHE A 621 27.71 -7.12 9.25
N ARG A 622 26.39 -7.27 9.44
CA ARG A 622 25.56 -6.28 10.12
C ARG A 622 25.73 -6.47 11.62
N GLY A 623 25.50 -5.41 12.40
CA GLY A 623 25.79 -5.40 13.84
C GLY A 623 27.21 -4.92 14.14
N LEU A 624 27.57 -4.91 15.42
CA LEU A 624 28.90 -4.45 15.85
C LEU A 624 29.76 -5.58 16.43
N ASP A 625 29.26 -6.80 16.62
CA ASP A 625 30.04 -7.77 17.39
C ASP A 625 31.10 -8.51 16.56
N ARG A 626 30.88 -8.68 15.25
CA ARG A 626 31.84 -9.39 14.37
C ARG A 626 32.56 -8.46 13.41
N TYR A 627 33.87 -8.35 13.62
CA TYR A 627 34.84 -7.85 12.66
C TYR A 627 35.82 -8.94 12.27
N VAL A 628 36.37 -8.79 11.08
CA VAL A 628 37.35 -9.69 10.50
C VAL A 628 38.46 -8.82 9.91
N GLY A 629 39.71 -9.17 10.22
CA GLY A 629 40.86 -8.57 9.55
C GLY A 629 40.89 -9.06 8.10
N GLU A 630 40.85 -8.14 7.14
CA GLU A 630 40.83 -8.49 5.73
C GLU A 630 41.57 -7.47 4.87
N GLU A 631 42.18 -7.98 3.80
CA GLU A 631 42.62 -7.17 2.67
C GLU A 631 41.70 -7.52 1.51
N ARG A 632 41.08 -6.51 0.87
CA ARG A 632 40.08 -6.71 -0.18
C ARG A 632 40.25 -5.69 -1.28
N PHE A 633 40.14 -6.16 -2.51
CA PHE A 633 40.04 -5.32 -3.70
C PHE A 633 38.84 -5.76 -4.54
N SER A 634 37.86 -4.88 -4.67
CA SER A 634 36.63 -5.09 -5.42
C SER A 634 36.63 -4.24 -6.68
N VAL A 635 36.09 -4.81 -7.75
CA VAL A 635 35.81 -4.09 -8.99
C VAL A 635 34.37 -4.32 -9.37
N GLY A 636 33.74 -3.31 -9.94
CA GLY A 636 32.45 -3.49 -10.56
C GLY A 636 32.15 -2.44 -11.59
N LEU A 637 31.08 -2.71 -12.29
CA LEU A 637 30.60 -1.92 -13.38
C LEU A 637 29.09 -1.79 -13.25
N GLU A 638 28.62 -0.55 -13.37
CA GLU A 638 27.21 -0.27 -13.56
C GLU A 638 26.98 0.42 -14.90
N SER A 639 25.92 0.04 -15.60
CA SER A 639 25.46 0.73 -16.80
C SER A 639 23.96 0.97 -16.71
N ARG A 640 23.53 2.21 -16.92
CA ARG A 640 22.12 2.60 -16.86
C ARG A 640 21.67 3.24 -18.17
N LEU A 641 20.43 2.98 -18.57
CA LEU A 641 19.76 3.78 -19.59
C LEU A 641 18.75 4.68 -18.90
N LEU A 642 18.95 5.99 -19.02
CA LEU A 642 18.11 7.02 -18.41
C LEU A 642 17.33 7.73 -19.52
N ASP A 643 16.04 7.98 -19.32
CA ASP A 643 15.29 8.86 -20.22
C ASP A 643 15.70 10.33 -20.06
N LEU A 644 15.13 11.23 -20.86
CA LEU A 644 15.42 12.66 -20.79
C LEU A 644 14.99 13.31 -19.46
N GLN A 645 14.08 12.67 -18.70
CA GLN A 645 13.68 13.10 -17.37
C GLN A 645 14.56 12.51 -16.26
N GLY A 646 15.57 11.69 -16.61
CA GLY A 646 16.48 11.04 -15.66
C GLY A 646 15.92 9.76 -15.03
N LYS A 647 14.81 9.22 -15.53
CA LYS A 647 14.21 7.97 -15.03
C LYS A 647 14.94 6.76 -15.63
N GLY A 648 15.28 5.81 -14.77
CA GLY A 648 15.92 4.55 -15.17
C GLY A 648 14.98 3.62 -15.95
N VAL A 649 15.34 3.36 -17.21
CA VAL A 649 14.70 2.36 -18.09
C VAL A 649 15.41 1.01 -17.97
N TYR A 650 16.73 1.02 -17.84
CA TYR A 650 17.58 -0.16 -17.75
C TYR A 650 18.66 0.08 -16.70
N ALA A 651 19.00 -0.95 -15.92
CA ALA A 651 20.23 -0.98 -15.15
C ALA A 651 20.84 -2.38 -15.21
N PHE A 652 22.14 -2.43 -15.48
CA PHE A 652 22.95 -3.64 -15.39
C PHE A 652 24.13 -3.35 -14.49
N ARG A 653 24.34 -4.22 -13.50
CA ARG A 653 25.40 -4.14 -12.52
C ARG A 653 26.10 -5.48 -12.45
N VAL A 654 27.41 -5.48 -12.47
CA VAL A 654 28.21 -6.68 -12.29
C VAL A 654 29.49 -6.34 -11.56
N GLY A 655 29.87 -7.14 -10.59
CA GLY A 655 31.10 -6.92 -9.83
C GLY A 655 31.60 -8.18 -9.17
N SER A 656 32.84 -8.10 -8.69
CA SER A 656 33.47 -9.15 -7.90
C SER A 656 34.53 -8.57 -6.97
N ILE A 657 34.75 -9.27 -5.85
CA ILE A 657 35.97 -9.16 -5.05
C ILE A 657 37.03 -10.02 -5.75
N VAL A 658 37.97 -9.36 -6.42
CA VAL A 658 38.96 -10.04 -7.30
C VAL A 658 40.23 -10.45 -6.56
N SER A 659 40.46 -9.88 -5.38
CA SER A 659 41.56 -10.24 -4.51
C SER A 659 41.12 -10.05 -3.07
N GLU A 660 41.29 -11.09 -2.27
CA GLU A 660 41.04 -11.03 -0.85
C GLU A 660 41.99 -11.91 -0.03
N SER A 661 42.27 -11.46 1.18
CA SER A 661 42.95 -12.24 2.21
C SER A 661 42.23 -12.00 3.52
N ILE A 662 41.68 -13.08 4.09
CA ILE A 662 40.93 -13.04 5.35
C ILE A 662 41.84 -13.57 6.46
N LYS A 663 42.00 -12.79 7.53
CA LYS A 663 42.84 -13.07 8.71
C LYS A 663 41.93 -13.08 9.96
N PRO A 664 41.12 -14.13 10.17
CA PRO A 664 40.20 -14.19 11.30
C PRO A 664 40.98 -14.42 12.61
N ILE A 665 40.51 -13.82 13.70
CA ILE A 665 40.95 -14.18 15.06
C ILE A 665 39.97 -15.27 15.53
N ASN A 666 40.44 -16.52 15.56
CA ASN A 666 39.76 -17.69 16.14
C ASN A 666 38.26 -17.81 15.81
N SER A 667 37.90 -17.73 14.53
CA SER A 667 36.57 -18.07 14.03
C SER A 667 36.64 -19.44 13.35
N PRO A 668 35.63 -20.33 13.49
CA PRO A 668 35.57 -21.57 12.74
C PRO A 668 35.63 -21.21 11.26
N SER A 669 36.59 -21.84 10.57
CA SER A 669 36.91 -21.58 9.17
C SER A 669 35.69 -21.75 8.25
N GLU A 670 34.70 -22.55 8.65
CA GLU A 670 33.53 -22.91 7.84
C GLU A 670 32.69 -21.71 7.38
N TYR A 671 32.59 -20.62 8.16
CA TYR A 671 31.82 -19.43 7.75
C TYR A 671 32.49 -18.61 6.63
N PHE A 672 33.79 -18.78 6.41
CA PHE A 672 34.57 -17.99 5.46
C PHE A 672 35.13 -18.81 4.31
N THR A 673 35.20 -20.14 4.43
CA THR A 673 35.75 -21.02 3.38
C THR A 673 34.88 -21.04 2.12
N ASN A 674 33.56 -20.89 2.25
CA ASN A 674 32.63 -20.95 1.10
C ASN A 674 32.36 -19.59 0.46
N THR A 675 32.82 -18.49 1.06
CA THR A 675 32.52 -17.12 0.59
C THR A 675 33.70 -16.45 -0.10
N THR A 676 34.65 -17.23 -0.63
CA THR A 676 35.85 -16.63 -1.22
C THR A 676 35.61 -16.09 -2.63
N ASN A 677 36.18 -14.93 -2.96
CA ASN A 677 35.98 -14.21 -4.23
C ASN A 677 34.50 -14.06 -4.64
N PRO A 678 33.66 -13.44 -3.81
CA PRO A 678 32.25 -13.25 -4.14
C PRO A 678 32.06 -12.40 -5.40
N TRP A 679 31.01 -12.71 -6.12
CA TRP A 679 30.59 -12.01 -7.33
C TRP A 679 29.08 -11.85 -7.34
N ALA A 680 28.62 -10.80 -8.01
CA ALA A 680 27.19 -10.53 -8.14
C ALA A 680 26.88 -9.84 -9.45
N MET A 681 25.70 -10.14 -9.98
CA MET A 681 25.11 -9.56 -11.18
C MET A 681 23.65 -9.19 -10.90
N ASP A 682 23.27 -7.97 -11.26
CA ASP A 682 21.90 -7.48 -11.21
C ASP A 682 21.55 -6.87 -12.57
N LEU A 683 20.44 -7.32 -13.14
CA LEU A 683 19.88 -6.79 -14.38
C LEU A 683 18.43 -6.40 -14.10
N SER A 684 18.08 -5.16 -14.37
CA SER A 684 16.71 -4.67 -14.30
C SER A 684 16.31 -3.86 -15.53
N PHE A 685 15.10 -4.08 -16.00
CA PHE A 685 14.56 -3.40 -17.17
C PHE A 685 13.08 -3.04 -16.99
N ASN A 686 12.76 -1.77 -17.23
CA ASN A 686 11.42 -1.23 -17.31
C ASN A 686 11.03 -1.06 -18.78
N PHE A 687 10.20 -1.94 -19.32
CA PHE A 687 9.68 -1.79 -20.69
C PHE A 687 8.40 -0.96 -20.68
N GLY A 688 8.52 0.32 -21.05
CA GLY A 688 7.44 1.31 -20.94
C GLY A 688 7.07 1.59 -19.48
N GLN A 689 5.84 2.03 -19.25
CA GLN A 689 5.34 2.33 -17.88
C GLN A 689 4.71 1.12 -17.18
N ARG A 690 4.71 -0.06 -17.83
CA ARG A 690 3.85 -1.19 -17.45
C ARG A 690 4.57 -2.50 -17.15
N ASN A 691 5.79 -2.70 -17.62
CA ASN A 691 6.48 -3.97 -17.45
C ASN A 691 7.79 -3.76 -16.71
N PHE A 692 8.09 -4.66 -15.78
CA PHE A 692 9.34 -4.72 -15.05
C PHE A 692 9.88 -6.14 -15.09
N PHE A 693 11.18 -6.24 -15.35
CA PHE A 693 11.92 -7.48 -15.31
C PHE A 693 13.16 -7.26 -14.44
N ARG A 694 13.47 -8.23 -13.57
CA ARG A 694 14.71 -8.26 -12.80
C ARG A 694 15.27 -9.67 -12.74
N LEU A 695 16.58 -9.77 -12.95
CA LEU A 695 17.39 -10.94 -12.69
C LEU A 695 18.50 -10.54 -11.71
N ASP A 696 18.53 -11.17 -10.54
CA ASP A 696 19.63 -11.06 -9.58
C ASP A 696 20.32 -12.42 -9.43
N VAL A 697 21.64 -12.45 -9.51
CA VAL A 697 22.46 -13.66 -9.32
C VAL A 697 23.70 -13.30 -8.52
N ALA A 698 24.00 -14.07 -7.50
CA ALA A 698 25.18 -13.91 -6.66
C ALA A 698 25.78 -15.26 -6.30
N GLY A 699 27.08 -15.28 -6.09
CA GLY A 699 27.83 -16.48 -5.72
C GLY A 699 29.20 -16.14 -5.18
N ALA A 700 29.94 -17.17 -4.80
CA ALA A 700 31.31 -17.07 -4.35
C ALA A 700 32.12 -18.24 -4.91
N SER A 701 33.29 -17.93 -5.46
CA SER A 701 34.09 -18.89 -6.24
C SER A 701 33.22 -19.62 -7.27
N ASP A 702 33.11 -20.95 -7.17
CA ASP A 702 32.36 -21.81 -8.09
C ASP A 702 30.95 -22.14 -7.57
N GLU A 703 30.59 -21.67 -6.38
CA GLU A 703 29.29 -21.92 -5.74
C GLU A 703 28.33 -20.74 -5.95
N LEU A 704 27.07 -21.09 -6.20
CA LEU A 704 26.00 -20.14 -6.46
C LEU A 704 25.16 -19.97 -5.18
N ASP A 705 25.20 -18.77 -4.60
CA ASP A 705 24.60 -18.45 -3.30
C ASP A 705 23.12 -18.09 -3.41
N SER A 706 22.79 -17.16 -4.32
CA SER A 706 21.41 -16.75 -4.51
C SER A 706 21.09 -16.34 -5.93
N TYR A 707 19.85 -16.58 -6.33
CA TYR A 707 19.33 -16.12 -7.61
C TYR A 707 17.85 -15.81 -7.51
N GLY A 708 17.44 -14.79 -8.24
CA GLY A 708 16.09 -14.27 -8.27
C GLY A 708 15.71 -13.88 -9.69
N LEU A 709 14.51 -14.27 -10.09
CA LEU A 709 13.87 -13.83 -11.32
C LEU A 709 12.52 -13.21 -10.95
N THR A 710 12.34 -11.95 -11.29
CA THR A 710 11.07 -11.23 -11.10
C THR A 710 10.60 -10.71 -12.44
N PHE A 711 9.36 -11.05 -12.79
CA PHE A 711 8.63 -10.40 -13.87
C PHE A 711 7.38 -9.77 -13.28
N SER A 712 7.07 -8.54 -13.67
CA SER A 712 5.76 -7.97 -13.42
C SER A 712 5.25 -7.15 -14.59
N HIS A 713 3.95 -7.25 -14.82
CA HIS A 713 3.18 -6.42 -15.72
C HIS A 713 2.08 -5.74 -14.92
N ALA A 714 1.88 -4.45 -15.11
CA ALA A 714 0.81 -3.67 -14.49
C ALA A 714 0.28 -2.65 -15.48
N ASN A 715 -1.02 -2.70 -15.76
CA ASN A 715 -1.72 -1.75 -16.62
C ASN A 715 -2.69 -0.91 -15.80
N ASN A 716 -2.31 0.34 -15.50
CA ASN A 716 -3.17 1.39 -14.93
C ASN A 716 -4.07 0.93 -13.76
N LYS A 717 -3.54 0.12 -12.83
CA LYS A 717 -4.26 -0.47 -11.69
C LYS A 717 -5.46 -1.37 -12.06
N LYS A 718 -5.59 -1.82 -13.31
CA LYS A 718 -6.71 -2.65 -13.78
C LYS A 718 -6.34 -4.10 -14.03
N SER A 719 -5.15 -4.36 -14.53
CA SER A 719 -4.66 -5.72 -14.68
C SER A 719 -3.20 -5.77 -14.31
N GLY A 720 -2.79 -6.82 -13.63
CA GLY A 720 -1.40 -7.05 -13.34
C GLY A 720 -1.10 -8.52 -13.12
N VAL A 721 0.13 -8.90 -13.42
CA VAL A 721 0.68 -10.22 -13.10
C VAL A 721 2.09 -10.03 -12.59
N SER A 722 2.46 -10.77 -11.54
CA SER A 722 3.83 -10.86 -11.07
C SER A 722 4.21 -12.32 -10.90
N ILE A 723 5.39 -12.70 -11.37
CA ILE A 723 6.00 -14.00 -11.19
C ILE A 723 7.35 -13.78 -10.53
N ILE A 724 7.57 -14.46 -9.41
CA ILE A 724 8.79 -14.38 -8.63
C ILE A 724 9.30 -15.80 -8.43
N TYR A 725 10.51 -16.05 -8.91
CA TYR A 725 11.26 -17.25 -8.62
C TYR A 725 12.51 -16.85 -7.85
N ARG A 726 12.80 -17.53 -6.75
CA ARG A 726 13.90 -17.16 -5.87
C ARG A 726 14.47 -18.38 -5.18
N ASN A 727 15.79 -18.50 -5.19
CA ASN A 727 16.52 -19.37 -4.28
C ASN A 727 17.30 -18.49 -3.31
N GLN A 728 17.05 -18.68 -2.03
CA GLN A 728 17.79 -18.01 -0.97
C GLN A 728 18.14 -19.04 0.09
N GLU A 729 19.43 -19.28 0.28
CA GLU A 729 19.92 -19.80 1.54
C GLU A 729 19.84 -18.68 2.57
N ARG A 730 19.04 -18.91 3.62
CA ARG A 730 19.15 -18.12 4.83
C ARG A 730 19.86 -19.01 5.85
N GLU A 731 21.16 -18.85 6.00
CA GLU A 731 21.97 -19.63 6.95
C GLU A 731 21.42 -19.63 8.39
N PHE A 732 20.61 -18.63 8.77
CA PHE A 732 20.02 -18.49 10.10
C PHE A 732 18.56 -18.95 10.22
N TYR A 733 17.91 -19.28 9.10
CA TYR A 733 16.52 -19.69 9.06
C TYR A 733 16.45 -20.91 8.16
N GLN A 734 16.14 -22.09 8.71
CA GLN A 734 15.95 -23.34 7.94
C GLN A 734 14.80 -23.30 6.91
N GLU A 735 14.31 -22.12 6.53
CA GLU A 735 13.64 -21.93 5.25
C GLU A 735 14.68 -21.88 4.11
N GLN A 736 15.49 -22.94 3.98
CA GLN A 736 16.07 -23.24 2.70
C GLN A 736 14.92 -23.49 1.73
N GLY A 737 14.88 -22.77 0.62
CA GLY A 737 14.09 -23.28 -0.47
C GLY A 737 13.93 -22.42 -1.69
N HIS A 738 13.87 -23.13 -2.80
CA HIS A 738 13.41 -22.63 -4.08
C HIS A 738 11.92 -22.26 -3.95
N GLN A 739 11.62 -20.97 -3.99
CA GLN A 739 10.23 -20.50 -3.96
C GLN A 739 9.81 -20.02 -5.34
N LEU A 740 8.62 -20.43 -5.74
CA LEU A 740 7.93 -19.94 -6.92
C LEU A 740 6.61 -19.33 -6.47
N ALA A 741 6.42 -18.05 -6.76
CA ALA A 741 5.21 -17.32 -6.43
C ALA A 741 4.66 -16.60 -7.65
N ASN A 742 3.34 -16.53 -7.71
CA ASN A 742 2.62 -15.76 -8.70
C ASN A 742 1.46 -15.00 -8.04
N ASN A 743 1.22 -13.78 -8.51
CA ASN A 743 0.04 -13.00 -8.17
C ASN A 743 -0.53 -12.41 -9.45
N PHE A 744 -1.84 -12.36 -9.59
CA PHE A 744 -2.51 -11.80 -10.76
C PHE A 744 -3.85 -11.16 -10.40
N ALA A 745 -4.21 -10.12 -11.15
CA ALA A 745 -5.57 -9.61 -11.23
C ALA A 745 -5.87 -9.20 -12.67
N TRP A 746 -7.07 -9.51 -13.15
CA TRP A 746 -7.43 -9.28 -14.54
C TRP A 746 -8.92 -9.06 -14.71
N TYR A 747 -9.35 -8.01 -15.43
CA TYR A 747 -10.75 -7.89 -15.87
C TYR A 747 -10.99 -8.81 -17.07
N ILE A 748 -11.85 -9.83 -16.91
CA ILE A 748 -12.16 -10.80 -17.96
C ILE A 748 -13.19 -10.20 -18.94
N VAL A 749 -14.18 -9.50 -18.39
CA VAL A 749 -15.18 -8.70 -19.12
C VAL A 749 -15.37 -7.37 -18.38
N PRO A 750 -16.01 -6.35 -19.00
CA PRO A 750 -16.34 -5.13 -18.27
C PRO A 750 -17.04 -5.47 -16.95
N ARG A 751 -16.57 -4.89 -15.84
CA ARG A 751 -17.05 -5.07 -14.45
C ARG A 751 -16.68 -6.36 -13.72
N TRP A 752 -16.28 -7.41 -14.42
CA TRP A 752 -15.86 -8.65 -13.75
C TRP A 752 -14.35 -8.81 -13.76
N SER A 753 -13.79 -9.05 -12.58
CA SER A 753 -12.38 -9.33 -12.40
C SER A 753 -12.14 -10.71 -11.83
N LEU A 754 -10.99 -11.26 -12.18
CA LEU A 754 -10.41 -12.44 -11.57
C LEU A 754 -9.17 -12.00 -10.83
N VAL A 755 -9.05 -12.40 -9.57
CA VAL A 755 -7.89 -12.13 -8.71
C VAL A 755 -7.37 -13.43 -8.16
N GLY A 756 -6.06 -13.55 -7.97
CA GLY A 756 -5.51 -14.74 -7.38
C GLY A 756 -4.00 -14.72 -7.27
N GLY A 757 -3.49 -15.77 -6.67
CA GLY A 757 -2.06 -15.99 -6.53
C GLY A 757 -1.79 -17.33 -5.86
N TRP A 758 -0.55 -17.77 -5.98
CA TRP A 758 -0.08 -18.95 -5.29
C TRP A 758 1.40 -18.82 -4.96
N ARG A 759 1.84 -19.51 -3.91
CA ARG A 759 3.24 -19.66 -3.52
C ARG A 759 3.53 -21.12 -3.26
N TYR A 760 4.55 -21.62 -3.94
CA TYR A 760 5.01 -22.99 -3.88
C TYR A 760 6.46 -23.03 -3.40
N ASN A 761 6.73 -23.87 -2.41
CA ASN A 761 8.08 -24.21 -2.00
C ASN A 761 8.49 -25.49 -2.74
N LEU A 762 9.38 -25.35 -3.72
CA LEU A 762 9.87 -26.45 -4.56
C LEU A 762 10.80 -27.39 -3.79
N SER A 763 11.48 -26.91 -2.73
CA SER A 763 12.37 -27.74 -1.91
C SER A 763 11.59 -28.70 -1.00
N THR A 764 10.46 -28.25 -0.44
CA THR A 764 9.58 -29.13 0.37
C THR A 764 8.46 -29.77 -0.44
N ASN A 765 8.34 -29.43 -1.73
CA ASN A 765 7.26 -29.85 -2.62
C ASN A 765 5.86 -29.54 -2.04
N LYS A 766 5.69 -28.36 -1.42
CA LYS A 766 4.45 -27.94 -0.75
C LYS A 766 3.96 -26.58 -1.26
N LEU A 767 2.65 -26.49 -1.49
CA LEU A 767 1.93 -25.23 -1.71
C LEU A 767 1.73 -24.53 -0.37
N THR A 768 2.39 -23.40 -0.14
CA THR A 768 2.33 -22.70 1.15
C THR A 768 1.10 -21.80 1.21
N ASN A 769 0.78 -21.09 0.13
CA ASN A 769 -0.35 -20.17 0.08
C ASN A 769 -0.99 -20.25 -1.31
N SER A 770 -2.31 -20.19 -1.38
CA SER A 770 -3.02 -19.95 -2.63
C SER A 770 -4.31 -19.21 -2.38
N VAL A 771 -4.69 -18.36 -3.32
CA VAL A 771 -5.91 -17.60 -3.29
C VAL A 771 -6.45 -17.43 -4.70
N ALA A 772 -7.77 -17.51 -4.86
CA ALA A 772 -8.44 -17.28 -6.12
C ALA A 772 -9.82 -16.70 -5.85
N GLY A 773 -10.22 -15.68 -6.59
CA GLY A 773 -11.49 -15.01 -6.39
C GLY A 773 -11.97 -14.24 -7.61
N PHE A 774 -13.25 -13.90 -7.58
CA PHE A 774 -13.93 -13.09 -8.58
C PHE A 774 -14.38 -11.79 -7.93
N GLY A 775 -14.04 -10.67 -8.57
CA GLY A 775 -14.57 -9.36 -8.24
C GLY A 775 -15.66 -8.95 -9.23
N TYR A 776 -16.66 -8.23 -8.74
CA TYR A 776 -17.61 -7.48 -9.54
C TYR A 776 -17.57 -6.01 -9.11
N GLU A 777 -17.51 -5.10 -10.05
CA GLU A 777 -17.46 -3.66 -9.79
C GLU A 777 -18.30 -2.88 -10.80
N ASN A 778 -19.27 -2.10 -10.31
CA ASN A 778 -19.95 -1.05 -11.04
C ASN A 778 -19.87 0.29 -10.28
N CYS A 779 -20.61 1.30 -10.77
CA CYS A 779 -20.61 2.70 -10.29
C CYS A 779 -20.72 2.84 -8.78
N CYS A 780 -21.58 2.03 -8.18
CA CYS A 780 -22.06 2.19 -6.82
C CYS A 780 -21.81 0.96 -5.95
N PHE A 781 -21.32 -0.15 -6.50
CA PHE A 781 -21.15 -1.41 -5.79
C PHE A 781 -19.88 -2.16 -6.23
N LYS A 782 -19.18 -2.70 -5.23
CA LYS A 782 -18.10 -3.67 -5.42
C LYS A 782 -18.37 -4.90 -4.58
N GLY A 783 -18.22 -6.07 -5.18
CA GLY A 783 -18.28 -7.36 -4.51
C GLY A 783 -17.02 -8.16 -4.81
N LEU A 784 -16.47 -8.85 -3.82
CA LEU A 784 -15.35 -9.77 -3.97
C LEU A 784 -15.71 -11.08 -3.29
N ALA A 785 -15.61 -12.17 -4.04
CA ALA A 785 -15.76 -13.52 -3.53
C ALA A 785 -14.48 -14.30 -3.79
N GLY A 786 -13.92 -14.95 -2.78
CA GLY A 786 -12.65 -15.66 -2.92
C GLY A 786 -12.58 -16.93 -2.10
N PHE A 787 -11.77 -17.86 -2.58
CA PHE A 787 -11.27 -19.02 -1.86
C PHE A 787 -9.80 -18.80 -1.53
N PHE A 788 -9.39 -19.17 -0.32
CA PHE A 788 -8.00 -19.16 0.08
C PHE A 788 -7.61 -20.47 0.74
N ASN A 789 -6.32 -20.75 0.70
CA ASN A 789 -5.66 -21.85 1.38
C ASN A 789 -4.29 -21.38 1.87
N LYS A 790 -3.99 -21.60 3.14
CA LYS A 790 -2.72 -21.24 3.79
C LYS A 790 -2.22 -22.40 4.61
N SER A 791 -0.97 -22.76 4.39
CA SER A 791 -0.22 -23.72 5.18
C SER A 791 0.70 -22.96 6.14
N ASN A 792 0.50 -23.16 7.44
CA ASN A 792 1.39 -22.69 8.49
C ASN A 792 1.98 -23.92 9.20
N GLY A 793 3.22 -24.27 8.85
CA GLY A 793 3.85 -25.51 9.33
C GLY A 793 3.06 -26.74 8.87
N ASN A 794 2.58 -27.54 9.82
CA ASN A 794 1.77 -28.74 9.58
C ASN A 794 0.26 -28.48 9.50
N ARG A 795 -0.17 -27.23 9.74
CA ARG A 795 -1.59 -26.87 9.77
C ARG A 795 -1.98 -26.18 8.48
N GLN A 796 -3.06 -26.66 7.87
CA GLN A 796 -3.65 -26.07 6.67
C GLN A 796 -4.97 -25.40 7.05
N ASP A 797 -5.16 -24.15 6.64
CA ASP A 797 -6.41 -23.43 6.79
C ASP A 797 -6.91 -23.00 5.42
N SER A 798 -8.12 -23.46 5.09
CA SER A 798 -8.80 -23.13 3.84
C SER A 798 -10.16 -22.52 4.13
N GLY A 799 -10.54 -21.53 3.35
CA GLY A 799 -11.79 -20.83 3.55
C GLY A 799 -12.32 -20.12 2.31
N VAL A 800 -13.52 -19.59 2.45
CA VAL A 800 -14.23 -18.77 1.49
C VAL A 800 -14.61 -17.47 2.15
N THR A 801 -14.51 -16.38 1.42
CA THR A 801 -14.73 -15.03 1.92
C THR A 801 -15.56 -14.23 0.93
N LEU A 802 -16.44 -13.39 1.46
CA LEU A 802 -17.36 -12.52 0.73
C LEU A 802 -17.28 -11.12 1.32
N GLN A 803 -16.83 -10.19 0.49
CA GLN A 803 -16.71 -8.79 0.83
C GLN A 803 -17.59 -7.95 -0.09
N PHE A 804 -18.28 -6.97 0.49
CA PHE A 804 -19.10 -6.02 -0.23
C PHE A 804 -18.61 -4.59 0.06
N SER A 805 -18.86 -3.67 -0.86
CA SER A 805 -18.63 -2.24 -0.67
C SER A 805 -19.65 -1.46 -1.47
N PHE A 806 -20.31 -0.51 -0.83
CA PHE A 806 -21.32 0.35 -1.44
C PHE A 806 -20.75 1.77 -1.53
N THR A 807 -20.43 2.22 -2.74
CA THR A 807 -19.87 3.55 -3.00
C THR A 807 -21.03 4.53 -3.20
N PRO A 808 -21.07 5.71 -2.54
CA PRO A 808 -20.06 6.33 -1.68
C PRO A 808 -20.31 6.16 -0.17
N LEU A 809 -21.27 5.30 0.24
CA LEU A 809 -21.59 5.05 1.66
C LEU A 809 -20.38 4.59 2.49
N GLY A 810 -19.35 4.09 1.82
CA GLY A 810 -17.99 4.04 2.33
C GLY A 810 -17.25 2.77 1.90
N SER A 811 -15.96 2.92 1.66
CA SER A 811 -14.98 1.82 1.66
C SER A 811 -13.82 2.24 2.54
N ILE A 812 -13.74 1.77 3.79
CA ILE A 812 -12.64 2.10 4.70
C ILE A 812 -12.28 0.86 5.53
N GLY A 813 -11.09 0.32 5.26
CA GLY A 813 -10.47 -0.89 5.81
C GLY A 813 -9.25 -1.19 4.92
N SER A 814 -8.12 -1.63 5.47
CA SER A 814 -6.77 -1.57 4.86
C SER A 814 -6.71 -1.75 3.34
N ASN A 815 -6.20 -0.71 2.66
CA ASN A 815 -6.17 -0.54 1.21
C ASN A 815 -7.56 -0.45 0.54
N SER A 816 -7.97 0.77 0.20
CA SER A 816 -9.03 1.08 -0.79
C SER A 816 -8.74 0.54 -2.21
N ASN A 817 -7.78 -0.36 -2.35
CA ASN A 817 -7.45 -1.07 -3.56
C ASN A 817 -7.81 -2.54 -3.38
N THR A 818 -9.11 -2.86 -3.36
CA THR A 818 -9.61 -4.22 -3.54
C THR A 818 -8.79 -4.94 -4.63
N GLY A 819 -7.94 -5.90 -4.26
CA GLY A 819 -7.15 -6.80 -5.11
C GLY A 819 -6.17 -6.21 -6.14
N PHE A 820 -6.27 -4.92 -6.49
CA PHE A 820 -5.64 -4.38 -7.70
C PHE A 820 -4.35 -3.58 -7.44
N ALA A 821 -4.15 -2.99 -6.26
CA ALA A 821 -2.87 -2.32 -5.94
C ALA A 821 -1.97 -3.15 -5.03
N THR A 822 -2.50 -4.15 -4.34
CA THR A 822 -1.74 -5.16 -3.59
C THR A 822 -0.84 -6.01 -4.50
N LEU A 823 -1.06 -5.99 -5.81
CA LEU A 823 -0.22 -6.68 -6.81
C LEU A 823 1.20 -6.14 -6.93
N ASN A 824 1.46 -4.90 -6.50
CA ASN A 824 2.79 -4.29 -6.62
C ASN A 824 3.77 -4.71 -5.53
N SER A 825 3.31 -5.33 -4.43
CA SER A 825 4.23 -5.76 -3.36
C SER A 825 4.92 -7.10 -3.66
N GLY A 826 4.41 -7.86 -4.64
CA GLY A 826 4.87 -9.22 -4.92
C GLY A 826 4.56 -10.22 -3.79
N ARG A 827 3.84 -9.82 -2.74
CA ARG A 827 3.54 -10.63 -1.57
C ARG A 827 2.11 -11.14 -1.62
N ILE A 828 1.95 -12.46 -1.71
CA ILE A 828 0.65 -13.12 -1.64
C ILE A 828 -0.03 -12.89 -0.28
N GLU A 829 0.75 -12.60 0.76
CA GLU A 829 0.29 -12.28 2.10
C GLU A 829 -0.57 -11.02 2.13
N ASP A 830 -0.29 -10.05 1.26
CA ASP A 830 -1.05 -8.81 1.21
C ASP A 830 -2.44 -9.07 0.59
N ILE A 831 -2.50 -9.87 -0.47
CA ILE A 831 -3.77 -10.35 -1.05
C ILE A 831 -4.52 -11.20 -0.02
N TYR A 832 -3.82 -12.11 0.66
CA TYR A 832 -4.40 -12.94 1.71
C TYR A 832 -4.97 -12.12 2.87
N SER A 833 -4.29 -11.04 3.27
CA SER A 833 -4.75 -10.15 4.34
C SER A 833 -6.05 -9.41 3.98
N GLU A 834 -6.29 -9.15 2.70
CA GLU A 834 -7.58 -8.59 2.24
C GLU A 834 -8.70 -9.63 2.30
N PHE A 835 -8.38 -10.92 2.13
CA PHE A 835 -9.36 -12.01 2.12
C PHE A 835 -9.67 -12.59 3.50
N ARG A 836 -8.77 -12.44 4.47
CA ARG A 836 -8.92 -12.97 5.83
C ARG A 836 -9.72 -12.01 6.70
#